data_AF-A0A251V967-F1
#
_entry.id   AF-A0A251V967-F1
#
_cell.length_a   1.000
_cell.length_b   1.000
_cell.length_c   1.000
_cell.angle_alpha   90.00
_cell.angle_beta   90.00
_cell.angle_gamma   90.00
#
_symmetry.space_group_name_H-M   'P 1'
#
loop_
_entity.id
_entity.type
_entity.pdbx_description
1 polymer ?
#
loop_
_entity_poly.entity_id
_entity_poly.type
_entity_poly.pdbx_seq_one_letter_code
_entity_poly.pdbx_strand_id
1 'polypeptide(L)'
;MSYMDDFTHLEIQLEDIRAATNNFSDKPIGNGGFGAVYKGELILPIGQKMVAFKRLNRKYGQGDVEFWKEITMLSELSHENLASLLHFCREGDERILVYEYASRRSLDGYLDKASLTWTQRLNICIGAARGIESLSTFAAIAKRCLIRDHKKRPKMVEVVEELEVALHQQRNSKQNNVSVAKTPTSYRYMKKFDHLKIRLTDILLATNNFSVDNLCGRGIAYLHDPKKTQQRVLHRDIKSSNILLDDKWTAKVSDFGLSKITPANQPRTYLVSSIVGTPGYCDPSYYDTGILSKECDVYSFGVVLFEVMCGRLCCEFDKDKLICILVNTWRNRCHEDRLDDIIFPDLKRQINQEALSTFATIALRCLNRDHKKRPKMVEIVKELEITLYHQQNSKLHKANLTKTPTPYGFMEEYDYLKIGLKDIEVATNSFSDYKLVARGGFGKVYIGELSLLGGKSLVCFKRLDRRFGQGDVEFWKEVSFLSKYKHENLVSLLNFCDDSHERILVYNCASRGSLDRYVSDPGLTWTQRLKICVGVANAMNYLHVPHDRKHRVIHRNIKSSNILLNDDWTSMVSDFTQSKIVSEKESEDYAISEVVGTNGYCDPLYMETGNLTKESDVYSFGVVLFELLCGRLCTIYRNRELGLLLPTWLRYYNEKRLDEIIFPDLKEKMDSCSLNTFSSLAYRCLKKEREERPSMAEVMKQLEIALEQQEDFEETMRIQNLVISSISKTPRNQNFMRFPNGVLVGDGNTWLSILQSGKVCEVISATKCISADSLVHDDTQNLRFSNVLKGGMNNGFTIKVTTQFLSRKVRYTVSLVFKHNGTHHGTHIPFKFKLNEERYYSDLCMPHVRDDGWLMIELYQFTSYKKEHDIGIHFLPLLNIASSSIEYFLEGVEFRPVQYVS
;
A
#
# COMPACT_ATOMS: atom_id res chain seq x y z
N MET A 1 9.13 -6.49 -42.80
CA MET A 1 7.92 -7.16 -43.32
C MET A 1 7.20 -8.03 -42.28
N SER A 2 7.85 -8.55 -41.21
CA SER A 2 7.15 -9.39 -40.21
C SER A 2 6.29 -8.65 -39.17
N TYR A 3 6.27 -7.31 -39.15
CA TYR A 3 5.47 -6.50 -38.20
C TYR A 3 4.02 -6.27 -38.67
N MET A 4 3.74 -6.53 -39.95
CA MET A 4 2.45 -6.22 -40.59
C MET A 4 1.40 -7.32 -40.39
N ASP A 5 1.83 -8.58 -40.15
CA ASP A 5 0.92 -9.73 -39.96
C ASP A 5 0.19 -9.70 -38.61
N ASP A 6 0.69 -8.93 -37.63
CA ASP A 6 0.14 -8.85 -36.27
C ASP A 6 -1.27 -8.23 -36.20
N PHE A 7 -1.62 -7.39 -37.17
CA PHE A 7 -2.89 -6.64 -37.20
C PHE A 7 -3.90 -7.16 -38.23
N THR A 8 -3.63 -8.31 -38.85
CA THR A 8 -4.53 -8.95 -39.85
C THR A 8 -5.96 -9.14 -39.35
N HIS A 9 -6.14 -9.39 -38.05
CA HIS A 9 -7.44 -9.50 -37.40
C HIS A 9 -8.28 -8.20 -37.36
N LEU A 10 -7.68 -7.05 -37.65
CA LEU A 10 -8.35 -5.75 -37.76
C LEU A 10 -8.59 -5.36 -39.23
N GLU A 11 -8.12 -6.15 -40.20
CA GLU A 11 -8.34 -5.86 -41.62
C GLU A 11 -9.79 -6.07 -42.01
N ILE A 12 -10.32 -5.12 -42.80
CA ILE A 12 -11.65 -5.20 -43.40
C ILE A 12 -11.58 -4.94 -44.91
N GLN A 13 -12.46 -5.60 -45.66
CA GLN A 13 -12.49 -5.49 -47.11
C GLN A 13 -13.07 -4.13 -47.54
N LEU A 14 -12.58 -3.59 -48.66
CA LEU A 14 -13.07 -2.32 -49.20
C LEU A 14 -14.54 -2.43 -49.63
N GLU A 15 -14.97 -3.61 -50.06
CA GLU A 15 -16.37 -3.88 -50.42
C GLU A 15 -17.33 -3.63 -49.26
N ASP A 16 -16.99 -4.10 -48.06
CA ASP A 16 -17.79 -3.85 -46.84
C ASP A 16 -17.85 -2.36 -46.50
N ILE A 17 -16.73 -1.64 -46.67
CA ILE A 17 -16.67 -0.19 -46.45
C ILE A 17 -17.55 0.54 -47.48
N ARG A 18 -17.49 0.14 -48.75
CA ARG A 18 -18.33 0.73 -49.81
C ARG A 18 -19.80 0.47 -49.55
N ALA A 19 -20.18 -0.72 -49.10
CA ALA A 19 -21.54 -1.02 -48.70
C ALA A 19 -21.99 -0.13 -47.52
N ALA A 20 -21.15 0.00 -46.49
CA ALA A 20 -21.45 0.81 -45.30
C ALA A 20 -21.56 2.33 -45.57
N THR A 21 -20.83 2.82 -46.59
CA THR A 21 -20.74 4.26 -46.92
C THR A 21 -21.50 4.65 -48.19
N ASN A 22 -22.27 3.73 -48.77
CA ASN A 22 -22.90 3.91 -50.08
C ASN A 22 -21.92 4.41 -51.15
N ASN A 23 -20.77 3.72 -51.25
CA ASN A 23 -19.65 4.05 -52.13
C ASN A 23 -19.10 5.49 -51.94
N PHE A 24 -19.05 5.96 -50.69
CA PHE A 24 -18.63 7.33 -50.35
C PHE A 24 -19.43 8.43 -51.05
N SER A 25 -20.68 8.15 -51.44
CA SER A 25 -21.54 9.12 -52.14
C SER A 25 -22.02 10.26 -51.22
N ASP A 26 -22.08 10.00 -49.92
CA ASP A 26 -22.41 11.01 -48.92
C ASP A 26 -21.29 12.06 -48.78
N LYS A 27 -21.70 13.30 -48.46
CA LYS A 27 -20.73 14.36 -48.14
C LYS A 27 -19.86 13.96 -46.94
N PRO A 28 -18.53 14.16 -46.99
CA PRO A 28 -17.66 13.94 -45.86
C PRO A 28 -18.15 14.70 -44.63
N ILE A 29 -18.13 14.04 -43.47
CA ILE A 29 -18.46 14.66 -42.18
C ILE A 29 -17.30 15.50 -41.62
N GLY A 30 -16.09 15.32 -42.17
CA GLY A 30 -14.91 16.13 -41.92
C GLY A 30 -13.91 15.99 -43.07
N ASN A 31 -13.20 17.06 -43.38
CA ASN A 31 -12.12 17.09 -44.38
C ASN A 31 -10.91 17.80 -43.75
N GLY A 32 -9.80 17.09 -43.61
CA GLY A 32 -8.55 17.62 -43.07
C GLY A 32 -7.37 17.36 -44.01
N GLY A 33 -6.18 17.84 -43.64
CA GLY A 33 -4.95 17.67 -44.43
C GLY A 33 -4.56 16.20 -44.70
N PHE A 34 -5.09 15.27 -43.91
CA PHE A 34 -4.78 13.84 -44.00
C PHE A 34 -5.84 13.00 -44.70
N GLY A 35 -7.01 13.55 -45.05
CA GLY A 35 -8.06 12.79 -45.71
C GLY A 35 -9.49 13.23 -45.41
N ALA A 36 -10.44 12.58 -46.09
CA ALA A 36 -11.87 12.79 -45.91
C ALA A 36 -12.43 11.74 -44.93
N VAL A 37 -13.32 12.17 -44.04
CA VAL A 37 -13.99 11.30 -43.06
C VAL A 37 -15.45 11.13 -43.44
N TYR A 38 -15.91 9.89 -43.50
CA TYR A 38 -17.29 9.51 -43.78
C TYR A 38 -17.88 8.79 -42.57
N LYS A 39 -19.19 8.86 -42.38
CA LYS A 39 -19.91 7.97 -41.47
C LYS A 39 -20.54 6.83 -42.26
N GLY A 40 -20.74 5.69 -41.62
CA GLY A 40 -21.51 4.59 -42.22
C GLY A 40 -21.85 3.51 -41.21
N GLU A 41 -22.84 2.70 -41.53
CA GLU A 41 -23.26 1.57 -40.70
C GLU A 41 -22.52 0.32 -41.12
N LEU A 42 -21.63 -0.15 -40.25
CA LEU A 42 -20.84 -1.34 -40.49
C LEU A 42 -21.52 -2.56 -39.85
N ILE A 43 -21.76 -3.60 -40.65
CA ILE A 43 -22.32 -4.86 -40.18
C ILE A 43 -21.19 -5.68 -39.54
N LEU A 44 -21.23 -5.85 -38.22
CA LEU A 44 -20.29 -6.68 -37.47
C LEU A 44 -20.98 -7.97 -36.97
N PRO A 45 -20.24 -9.04 -36.62
CA PRO A 45 -20.83 -10.29 -36.11
C PRO A 45 -21.73 -10.13 -34.87
N ILE A 46 -21.53 -9.04 -34.12
CA ILE A 46 -22.26 -8.67 -32.90
C ILE A 46 -23.42 -7.69 -33.15
N GLY A 47 -23.68 -7.31 -34.41
CA GLY A 47 -24.72 -6.36 -34.81
C GLY A 47 -24.21 -5.21 -35.69
N GLN A 48 -25.12 -4.37 -36.14
CA GLN A 48 -24.79 -3.14 -36.88
C GLN A 48 -24.25 -2.06 -35.94
N LYS A 49 -23.13 -1.43 -36.32
CA LYS A 49 -22.52 -0.33 -35.55
C LYS A 49 -22.23 0.86 -36.47
N MET A 50 -22.62 2.06 -36.04
CA MET A 50 -22.22 3.31 -36.69
C MET A 50 -20.72 3.57 -36.45
N VAL A 51 -19.96 3.79 -37.52
CA VAL A 51 -18.51 3.99 -37.46
C VAL A 51 -18.07 5.19 -38.32
N ALA A 52 -16.85 5.67 -38.08
CA ALA A 52 -16.22 6.72 -38.89
C ALA A 52 -15.11 6.13 -39.78
N PHE A 53 -15.19 6.37 -41.09
CA PHE A 53 -14.21 5.96 -42.09
C PHE A 53 -13.34 7.14 -42.49
N LYS A 54 -12.09 7.18 -42.03
CA LYS A 54 -11.09 8.17 -42.44
C LYS A 54 -10.33 7.62 -43.65
N ARG A 55 -10.67 8.11 -44.84
CA ARG A 55 -10.03 7.76 -46.11
C ARG A 55 -8.85 8.71 -46.36
N LEU A 56 -7.64 8.18 -46.26
CA LEU A 56 -6.42 8.98 -46.38
C LEU A 56 -6.15 9.40 -47.83
N ASN A 57 -5.65 10.62 -48.02
CA ASN A 57 -5.37 11.16 -49.36
C ASN A 57 -3.86 11.09 -49.68
N ARG A 58 -3.49 10.28 -50.68
CA ARG A 58 -2.09 10.12 -51.13
C ARG A 58 -1.51 11.34 -51.85
N LYS A 59 -2.32 12.29 -52.31
CA LYS A 59 -1.89 13.44 -53.13
C LYS A 59 -0.89 14.37 -52.42
N TYR A 60 -0.78 14.30 -51.08
CA TYR A 60 0.12 15.13 -50.27
C TYR A 60 1.33 14.36 -49.69
N GLY A 61 1.60 13.12 -50.16
CA GLY A 61 2.86 12.41 -49.86
C GLY A 61 3.03 11.83 -48.44
N GLN A 62 1.97 11.84 -47.61
CA GLN A 62 2.00 11.41 -46.19
C GLN A 62 0.96 10.31 -45.89
N GLY A 63 0.92 9.26 -46.73
CA GLY A 63 -0.12 8.23 -46.64
C GLY A 63 0.27 7.02 -45.82
N ASP A 64 1.26 6.24 -46.28
CA ASP A 64 1.52 4.91 -45.74
C ASP A 64 2.22 4.94 -44.37
N VAL A 65 3.12 5.88 -44.12
CA VAL A 65 3.84 5.95 -42.83
C VAL A 65 2.89 6.40 -41.71
N GLU A 66 2.08 7.42 -41.97
CA GLU A 66 1.05 7.95 -41.06
C GLU A 66 -0.02 6.90 -40.79
N PHE A 67 -0.49 6.20 -41.83
CA PHE A 67 -1.44 5.10 -41.72
C PHE A 67 -0.95 4.01 -40.77
N TRP A 68 0.28 3.50 -40.98
CA TRP A 68 0.83 2.44 -40.13
C TRP A 68 1.17 2.93 -38.73
N LYS A 69 1.59 4.18 -38.54
CA LYS A 69 1.76 4.77 -37.20
C LYS A 69 0.45 4.76 -36.45
N GLU A 70 -0.62 5.26 -37.07
CA GLU A 70 -1.91 5.37 -36.40
C GLU A 70 -2.49 3.99 -36.04
N ILE A 71 -2.35 2.99 -36.92
CA ILE A 71 -2.69 1.58 -36.61
C ILE A 71 -1.88 1.07 -35.43
N THR A 72 -0.55 1.24 -35.46
CA THR A 72 0.34 0.72 -34.42
C THR A 72 0.02 1.36 -33.07
N MET A 73 -0.14 2.68 -33.02
CA MET A 73 -0.41 3.41 -31.77
C MET A 73 -1.79 3.04 -31.20
N LEU A 74 -2.84 3.09 -32.01
CA LEU A 74 -4.21 2.89 -31.53
C LEU A 74 -4.58 1.43 -31.29
N SER A 75 -3.86 0.48 -31.90
CA SER A 75 -4.01 -0.94 -31.57
C SER A 75 -3.33 -1.29 -30.24
N GLU A 76 -2.34 -0.50 -29.81
CA GLU A 76 -1.59 -0.72 -28.57
C GLU A 76 -2.10 0.17 -27.41
N LEU A 77 -2.75 1.30 -27.70
CA LEU A 77 -3.29 2.24 -26.71
C LEU A 77 -4.80 2.04 -26.50
N SER A 78 -5.23 1.94 -25.25
CA SER A 78 -6.65 1.81 -24.89
C SER A 78 -6.96 2.68 -23.68
N HIS A 79 -7.78 3.72 -23.89
CA HIS A 79 -8.21 4.65 -22.83
C HIS A 79 -9.54 5.32 -23.23
N GLU A 80 -10.38 5.67 -22.25
CA GLU A 80 -11.71 6.27 -22.49
C GLU A 80 -11.65 7.58 -23.31
N ASN A 81 -10.59 8.36 -23.07
CA ASN A 81 -10.33 9.65 -23.74
C ASN A 81 -9.38 9.57 -24.95
N LEU A 82 -9.19 8.38 -25.54
CA LEU A 82 -8.50 8.22 -26.82
C LEU A 82 -9.49 7.68 -27.87
N ALA A 83 -9.33 8.10 -29.12
CA ALA A 83 -10.10 7.54 -30.23
C ALA A 83 -9.79 6.06 -30.40
N SER A 84 -10.83 5.22 -30.50
CA SER A 84 -10.67 3.77 -30.62
C SER A 84 -10.70 3.34 -32.08
N LEU A 85 -9.60 2.75 -32.55
CA LEU A 85 -9.52 2.12 -33.87
C LEU A 85 -10.22 0.76 -33.82
N LEU A 86 -11.16 0.52 -34.73
CA LEU A 86 -11.90 -0.74 -34.84
C LEU A 86 -11.32 -1.62 -35.94
N HIS A 87 -11.11 -1.06 -37.12
CA HIS A 87 -10.63 -1.77 -38.31
C HIS A 87 -9.76 -0.86 -39.20
N PHE A 88 -9.09 -1.47 -40.18
CA PHE A 88 -8.45 -0.72 -41.27
C PHE A 88 -8.57 -1.46 -42.60
N CYS A 89 -8.47 -0.73 -43.71
CA CYS A 89 -8.42 -1.28 -45.06
C CYS A 89 -7.19 -0.76 -45.81
N ARG A 90 -6.51 -1.67 -46.52
CA ARG A 90 -5.32 -1.40 -47.33
C ARG A 90 -5.39 -1.96 -48.75
N GLU A 91 -6.60 -2.21 -49.28
CA GLU A 91 -6.78 -2.77 -50.61
C GLU A 91 -6.38 -1.78 -51.71
N GLY A 92 -5.50 -2.21 -52.62
CA GLY A 92 -4.96 -1.38 -53.68
C GLY A 92 -4.32 -0.09 -53.15
N ASP A 93 -4.76 1.04 -53.70
CA ASP A 93 -4.32 2.39 -53.30
C ASP A 93 -5.11 2.99 -52.14
N GLU A 94 -6.15 2.30 -51.66
CA GLU A 94 -6.98 2.77 -50.55
C GLU A 94 -6.27 2.56 -49.21
N ARG A 95 -6.32 3.59 -48.37
CA ARG A 95 -5.88 3.56 -46.97
C ARG A 95 -6.98 4.15 -46.12
N ILE A 96 -7.74 3.29 -45.46
CA ILE A 96 -8.93 3.69 -44.71
C ILE A 96 -8.81 3.19 -43.27
N LEU A 97 -8.93 4.11 -42.33
CA LEU A 97 -8.97 3.82 -40.90
C LEU A 97 -10.42 3.89 -40.42
N VAL A 98 -10.86 2.88 -39.67
CA VAL A 98 -12.24 2.76 -39.18
C VAL A 98 -12.25 2.96 -37.67
N TYR A 99 -12.89 4.02 -37.20
CA TYR A 99 -12.97 4.37 -35.78
C TYR A 99 -14.38 4.22 -35.24
N GLU A 100 -14.47 4.13 -33.92
CA GLU A 100 -15.72 4.43 -33.24
C GLU A 100 -16.25 5.83 -33.59
N TYR A 101 -17.55 5.92 -33.89
CA TYR A 101 -18.15 7.17 -34.32
C TYR A 101 -18.36 8.13 -33.14
N ALA A 102 -17.58 9.21 -33.12
CA ALA A 102 -17.77 10.35 -32.22
C ALA A 102 -18.91 11.25 -32.75
N SER A 103 -20.12 11.03 -32.25
CA SER A 103 -21.35 11.61 -32.80
C SER A 103 -21.41 13.14 -32.77
N ARG A 104 -20.66 13.79 -31.88
CA ARG A 104 -20.59 15.26 -31.78
C ARG A 104 -19.44 15.87 -32.57
N ARG A 105 -18.64 15.12 -33.33
CA ARG A 105 -17.50 15.65 -34.12
C ARG A 105 -16.45 16.36 -33.24
N SER A 106 -15.61 17.21 -33.83
CA SER A 106 -14.46 17.84 -33.18
C SER A 106 -14.82 19.09 -32.36
N LEU A 107 -14.00 19.38 -31.34
CA LEU A 107 -14.21 20.47 -30.38
C LEU A 107 -14.17 21.86 -31.02
N ASP A 108 -13.27 22.08 -31.98
CA ASP A 108 -13.11 23.34 -32.73
C ASP A 108 -14.44 23.88 -33.29
N GLY A 109 -15.29 22.99 -33.80
CA GLY A 109 -16.61 23.32 -34.37
C GLY A 109 -17.65 23.82 -33.37
N TYR A 110 -17.32 23.91 -32.08
CA TYR A 110 -18.18 24.44 -31.02
C TYR A 110 -17.61 25.63 -30.26
N LEU A 111 -16.34 26.00 -30.50
CA LEU A 111 -15.67 26.98 -29.65
C LEU A 111 -16.26 28.37 -29.77
N ASP A 112 -16.73 28.75 -30.94
CA ASP A 112 -17.41 30.01 -31.27
C ASP A 112 -18.93 29.99 -30.97
N LYS A 113 -19.47 28.85 -30.51
CA LYS A 113 -20.89 28.68 -30.23
C LYS A 113 -21.20 28.78 -28.74
N ALA A 114 -22.28 29.48 -28.42
CA ALA A 114 -22.86 29.55 -27.08
C ALA A 114 -23.40 28.21 -26.56
N SER A 115 -23.55 27.21 -27.44
CA SER A 115 -24.11 25.88 -27.12
C SER A 115 -23.26 25.06 -26.14
N LEU A 116 -21.95 25.36 -26.05
CA LEU A 116 -21.05 24.74 -25.08
C LEU A 116 -20.93 25.63 -23.83
N THR A 117 -21.55 25.20 -22.74
CA THR A 117 -21.43 25.88 -21.45
C THR A 117 -19.99 25.83 -20.93
N TRP A 118 -19.63 26.78 -20.07
CA TRP A 118 -18.30 26.80 -19.45
C TRP A 118 -17.97 25.51 -18.67
N THR A 119 -18.95 24.93 -17.98
CA THR A 119 -18.79 23.65 -17.27
C THR A 119 -18.52 22.48 -18.23
N GLN A 120 -19.21 22.43 -19.36
CA GLN A 120 -18.94 21.41 -20.40
C GLN A 120 -17.54 21.59 -21.00
N ARG A 121 -17.15 22.84 -21.27
CA ARG A 121 -15.80 23.19 -21.76
C ARG A 121 -14.71 22.70 -20.80
N LEU A 122 -14.87 22.91 -19.48
CA LEU A 122 -13.97 22.40 -18.46
C LEU A 122 -13.89 20.86 -18.46
N ASN A 123 -15.03 20.17 -18.49
CA ASN A 123 -15.07 18.70 -18.54
C ASN A 123 -14.37 18.14 -19.79
N ILE A 124 -14.56 18.79 -20.94
CA ILE A 124 -13.88 18.42 -22.19
C ILE A 124 -12.36 18.59 -22.04
N CYS A 125 -11.90 19.71 -21.47
CA CYS A 125 -10.47 19.93 -21.20
C CYS A 125 -9.90 18.87 -20.25
N ILE A 126 -10.62 18.49 -19.19
CA ILE A 126 -10.20 17.43 -18.25
C ILE A 126 -10.08 16.09 -19.00
N GLY A 127 -11.08 15.71 -19.79
CA GLY A 127 -11.03 14.48 -20.58
C GLY A 127 -9.87 14.45 -21.57
N ALA A 128 -9.66 15.55 -22.32
CA ALA A 128 -8.52 15.66 -23.23
C ALA A 128 -7.18 15.57 -22.48
N ALA A 129 -7.06 16.22 -21.31
CA ALA A 129 -5.86 16.17 -20.49
C ALA A 129 -5.56 14.75 -19.97
N ARG A 130 -6.57 13.98 -19.54
CA ARG A 130 -6.45 12.56 -19.17
C ARG A 130 -6.01 11.70 -20.36
N GLY A 131 -6.57 11.96 -21.54
CA GLY A 131 -6.15 11.33 -22.79
C GLY A 131 -4.66 11.52 -23.07
N ILE A 132 -4.16 12.76 -23.00
CA ILE A 132 -2.75 13.07 -23.22
C ILE A 132 -1.85 12.50 -22.10
N GLU A 133 -2.31 12.52 -20.85
CA GLU A 133 -1.58 11.91 -19.72
C GLU A 133 -1.37 10.40 -19.94
N SER A 134 -2.38 9.71 -20.48
CA SER A 134 -2.30 8.27 -20.77
C SER A 134 -1.18 7.93 -21.77
N LEU A 135 -0.91 8.81 -22.74
CA LEU A 135 0.19 8.67 -23.72
C LEU A 135 1.58 8.75 -23.06
N SER A 136 1.66 9.46 -21.94
CA SER A 136 2.88 9.63 -21.16
C SER A 136 3.18 8.45 -20.23
N THR A 137 2.21 7.56 -20.01
CA THR A 137 2.21 6.54 -18.94
C THR A 137 2.31 5.12 -19.50
N PHE A 138 2.97 4.26 -18.73
CA PHE A 138 3.42 2.88 -18.96
C PHE A 138 2.42 1.83 -19.53
N ALA A 139 1.19 2.20 -19.86
CA ALA A 139 0.08 1.26 -20.00
C ALA A 139 -0.01 0.54 -21.37
N ALA A 140 0.68 1.03 -22.40
CA ALA A 140 0.45 0.58 -23.79
C ALA A 140 0.83 -0.89 -24.06
N ILE A 141 1.77 -1.50 -23.31
CA ILE A 141 2.30 -2.83 -23.68
C ILE A 141 1.83 -3.96 -22.76
N ALA A 142 1.18 -3.65 -21.63
CA ALA A 142 0.64 -4.66 -20.72
C ALA A 142 -0.48 -5.51 -21.35
N LYS A 143 -1.22 -4.96 -22.32
CA LYS A 143 -2.37 -5.63 -22.96
C LYS A 143 -1.96 -6.76 -23.92
N ARG A 144 -0.79 -6.67 -24.55
CA ARG A 144 -0.28 -7.69 -25.49
C ARG A 144 0.16 -8.98 -24.78
N CYS A 145 0.53 -8.90 -23.50
CA CYS A 145 0.90 -10.07 -22.69
C CYS A 145 -0.30 -10.87 -22.16
N LEU A 146 -1.50 -10.26 -22.16
CA LEU A 146 -2.74 -10.89 -21.66
C LEU A 146 -3.52 -11.62 -22.77
N ILE A 147 -3.23 -11.38 -24.04
CA ILE A 147 -4.01 -11.93 -25.17
C ILE A 147 -3.07 -12.34 -26.32
N ARG A 148 -2.55 -13.58 -26.30
CA ARG A 148 -2.63 -14.53 -27.44
C ARG A 148 -1.78 -15.80 -27.24
N ASP A 149 -2.50 -16.89 -27.50
CA ASP A 149 -2.07 -18.17 -28.07
C ASP A 149 -1.61 -19.32 -27.13
N HIS A 150 -2.45 -20.35 -27.07
CA HIS A 150 -2.29 -21.59 -26.31
C HIS A 150 -1.36 -22.61 -27.00
N LYS A 151 -0.91 -22.36 -28.25
CA LYS A 151 -0.25 -23.38 -29.08
C LYS A 151 1.28 -23.27 -29.22
N LYS A 152 1.94 -22.30 -28.58
CA LYS A 152 3.42 -22.23 -28.52
C LYS A 152 3.91 -22.10 -27.07
N ARG A 153 4.10 -23.24 -26.39
CA ARG A 153 4.80 -23.33 -25.10
C ARG A 153 6.20 -23.92 -25.31
N PRO A 154 7.30 -23.27 -24.88
CA PRO A 154 8.42 -23.99 -24.31
C PRO A 154 7.97 -24.61 -22.98
N LYS A 155 8.37 -25.85 -22.68
CA LYS A 155 8.02 -26.50 -21.41
C LYS A 155 8.77 -25.77 -20.29
N MET A 156 8.04 -25.37 -19.25
CA MET A 156 8.55 -24.59 -18.11
C MET A 156 9.76 -25.23 -17.40
N VAL A 157 10.01 -26.52 -17.62
CA VAL A 157 11.13 -27.29 -17.07
C VAL A 157 12.48 -26.82 -17.64
N GLU A 158 12.56 -26.50 -18.94
CA GLU A 158 13.83 -26.10 -19.58
C GLU A 158 14.29 -24.71 -19.11
N VAL A 159 13.34 -23.80 -18.84
CA VAL A 159 13.64 -22.44 -18.36
C VAL A 159 14.03 -22.44 -16.88
N VAL A 160 13.47 -23.34 -16.08
CA VAL A 160 13.85 -23.53 -14.68
C VAL A 160 15.23 -24.18 -14.58
N GLU A 161 15.54 -25.17 -15.43
CA GLU A 161 16.88 -25.76 -15.52
C GLU A 161 17.93 -24.74 -15.97
N GLU A 162 17.65 -23.88 -16.95
CA GLU A 162 18.58 -22.80 -17.35
C GLU A 162 18.80 -21.76 -16.24
N LEU A 163 17.76 -21.41 -15.48
CA LEU A 163 17.86 -20.49 -14.34
C LEU A 163 18.59 -21.12 -13.15
N GLU A 164 18.41 -22.41 -12.89
CA GLU A 164 19.12 -23.14 -11.84
C GLU A 164 20.59 -23.34 -12.20
N VAL A 165 20.91 -23.61 -13.47
CA VAL A 165 22.29 -23.67 -13.97
C VAL A 165 22.97 -22.30 -13.86
N ALA A 166 22.28 -21.21 -14.19
CA ALA A 166 22.82 -19.86 -14.06
C ALA A 166 23.02 -19.44 -12.58
N LEU A 167 22.11 -19.82 -11.69
CA LEU A 167 22.22 -19.60 -10.24
C LEU A 167 23.32 -20.46 -9.60
N HIS A 168 23.53 -21.68 -10.09
CA HIS A 168 24.59 -22.57 -9.64
C HIS A 168 25.98 -22.09 -10.10
N GLN A 169 26.08 -21.58 -11.33
CA GLN A 169 27.30 -20.94 -11.86
C GLN A 169 27.66 -19.65 -11.10
N GLN A 170 26.66 -18.86 -10.66
CA GLN A 170 26.89 -17.69 -9.79
C GLN A 170 27.29 -18.05 -8.35
N ARG A 171 26.87 -19.22 -7.84
CA ARG A 171 27.22 -19.70 -6.50
C ARG A 171 28.67 -20.20 -6.45
N ASN A 172 29.13 -20.83 -7.52
CA ASN A 172 30.49 -21.37 -7.62
C ASN A 172 31.54 -20.30 -7.99
N SER A 173 31.13 -19.12 -8.48
CA SER A 173 32.07 -18.00 -8.71
C SER A 173 32.44 -17.22 -7.43
N LYS A 174 31.92 -17.59 -6.25
CA LYS A 174 32.28 -16.98 -4.95
C LYS A 174 33.54 -17.60 -4.31
N GLN A 175 34.17 -18.57 -4.95
CA GLN A 175 35.38 -19.22 -4.42
C GLN A 175 36.69 -18.74 -5.06
N ASN A 176 36.63 -17.87 -6.08
CA ASN A 176 37.82 -17.21 -6.63
C ASN A 176 37.78 -15.70 -6.35
N ASN A 177 38.67 -15.27 -5.45
CA ASN A 177 38.90 -13.90 -5.05
C ASN A 177 39.21 -12.99 -6.26
N VAL A 178 38.25 -12.16 -6.67
CA VAL A 178 38.51 -10.84 -7.26
C VAL A 178 37.42 -9.87 -6.80
N SER A 179 37.85 -8.75 -6.23
CA SER A 179 37.03 -7.63 -5.77
C SER A 179 36.19 -7.03 -6.90
N VAL A 180 34.87 -7.20 -6.85
CA VAL A 180 33.92 -6.38 -7.61
C VAL A 180 32.91 -5.76 -6.64
N ALA A 181 32.85 -4.44 -6.65
CA ALA A 181 32.03 -3.62 -5.75
C ALA A 181 30.55 -4.01 -5.81
N LYS A 182 29.96 -4.26 -4.64
CA LYS A 182 28.52 -4.44 -4.44
C LYS A 182 27.83 -3.08 -4.67
N THR A 183 27.02 -2.94 -5.72
CA THR A 183 26.22 -1.73 -5.94
C THR A 183 24.86 -1.79 -5.20
N PRO A 184 24.32 -0.64 -4.72
CA PRO A 184 23.08 -0.56 -3.90
C PRO A 184 21.77 -0.89 -4.65
N THR A 185 21.83 -1.24 -5.93
CA THR A 185 20.67 -1.41 -6.81
C THR A 185 19.94 -2.73 -6.59
N SER A 186 20.63 -3.81 -6.21
CA SER A 186 20.04 -5.15 -6.04
C SER A 186 19.06 -5.27 -4.86
N TYR A 187 19.31 -4.58 -3.75
CA TYR A 187 18.42 -4.58 -2.57
C TYR A 187 17.11 -3.80 -2.80
N ARG A 188 17.11 -2.83 -3.73
CA ARG A 188 15.95 -2.01 -4.07
C ARG A 188 14.91 -2.75 -4.92
N TYR A 189 15.34 -3.80 -5.63
CA TYR A 189 14.46 -4.63 -6.45
C TYR A 189 13.74 -5.73 -5.66
N MET A 190 14.36 -6.30 -4.60
CA MET A 190 13.70 -7.31 -3.75
C MET A 190 12.51 -6.73 -2.97
N LYS A 191 12.62 -5.51 -2.40
CA LYS A 191 11.50 -4.87 -1.68
C LYS A 191 10.30 -4.49 -2.57
N LYS A 192 10.52 -4.29 -3.88
CA LYS A 192 9.43 -4.07 -4.85
C LYS A 192 8.68 -5.36 -5.20
N PHE A 193 9.31 -6.51 -5.00
CA PHE A 193 8.76 -7.81 -5.34
C PHE A 193 7.66 -8.25 -4.35
N ASP A 194 7.83 -7.99 -3.06
CA ASP A 194 6.83 -8.30 -2.03
C ASP A 194 5.58 -7.40 -2.16
N HIS A 195 5.79 -6.14 -2.55
CA HIS A 195 4.71 -5.16 -2.73
C HIS A 195 3.81 -5.45 -3.95
N LEU A 196 4.37 -6.04 -5.02
CA LEU A 196 3.60 -6.46 -6.20
C LEU A 196 2.76 -7.71 -5.91
N LYS A 197 3.25 -8.61 -5.05
CA LYS A 197 2.58 -9.87 -4.70
C LYS A 197 1.27 -9.61 -3.94
N ILE A 198 1.28 -8.64 -3.03
CA ILE A 198 0.11 -8.25 -2.23
C ILE A 198 -0.97 -7.63 -3.12
N ARG A 199 -0.61 -6.69 -3.99
CA ARG A 199 -1.56 -5.97 -4.87
C ARG A 199 -2.22 -6.83 -5.95
N LEU A 200 -1.53 -7.86 -6.44
CA LEU A 200 -2.10 -8.80 -7.42
C LEU A 200 -3.07 -9.79 -6.76
N THR A 201 -2.85 -10.13 -5.48
CA THR A 201 -3.72 -11.04 -4.72
C THR A 201 -5.08 -10.39 -4.44
N ASP A 202 -5.11 -9.08 -4.14
CA ASP A 202 -6.35 -8.32 -3.88
C ASP A 202 -7.21 -8.11 -5.14
N ILE A 203 -6.60 -8.03 -6.32
CA ILE A 203 -7.32 -7.87 -7.61
C ILE A 203 -7.91 -9.21 -8.09
N LEU A 204 -7.33 -10.35 -7.66
CA LEU A 204 -7.70 -11.69 -8.13
C LEU A 204 -8.80 -12.37 -7.27
N LEU A 205 -9.16 -11.82 -6.10
CA LEU A 205 -10.34 -12.28 -5.35
C LEU A 205 -11.67 -11.86 -6.03
N ALA A 206 -11.62 -10.98 -7.04
CA ALA A 206 -12.79 -10.52 -7.79
C ALA A 206 -13.05 -11.31 -9.09
N THR A 207 -12.16 -12.20 -9.53
CA THR A 207 -12.31 -12.95 -10.78
C THR A 207 -12.04 -14.44 -10.58
N ASN A 208 -13.11 -15.22 -10.42
CA ASN A 208 -13.02 -16.68 -10.38
C ASN A 208 -12.41 -17.20 -11.70
N ASN A 209 -11.34 -18.00 -11.55
CA ASN A 209 -10.57 -18.77 -12.55
C ASN A 209 -9.37 -18.06 -13.20
N PHE A 210 -8.16 -18.12 -12.62
CA PHE A 210 -6.86 -18.30 -13.33
C PHE A 210 -5.73 -18.66 -12.33
N SER A 211 -4.76 -19.50 -12.73
CA SER A 211 -3.62 -19.90 -11.88
C SER A 211 -2.54 -18.78 -11.80
N VAL A 212 -2.27 -18.32 -10.57
CA VAL A 212 -1.44 -17.16 -10.19
C VAL A 212 0.01 -17.19 -10.70
N ASP A 213 0.62 -18.37 -10.84
CA ASP A 213 2.06 -18.48 -11.13
C ASP A 213 2.43 -18.19 -12.60
N ASN A 214 1.48 -18.34 -13.52
CA ASN A 214 1.73 -18.21 -14.96
C ASN A 214 1.70 -16.75 -15.46
N LEU A 215 1.01 -15.85 -14.75
CA LEU A 215 0.96 -14.41 -15.07
C LEU A 215 2.16 -13.65 -14.51
N CYS A 216 2.56 -13.92 -13.27
CA CYS A 216 3.69 -13.25 -12.61
C CYS A 216 5.00 -13.49 -13.36
N GLY A 217 5.26 -14.73 -13.80
CA GLY A 217 6.47 -15.05 -14.58
C GLY A 217 6.59 -14.30 -15.90
N ARG A 218 5.46 -14.09 -16.61
CA ARG A 218 5.43 -13.40 -17.92
C ARG A 218 5.58 -11.88 -17.79
N GLY A 219 4.93 -11.28 -16.79
CA GLY A 219 5.06 -9.84 -16.50
C GLY A 219 6.47 -9.47 -16.02
N ILE A 220 7.08 -10.33 -15.21
CA ILE A 220 8.45 -10.15 -14.70
C ILE A 220 9.48 -10.37 -15.82
N ALA A 221 9.35 -11.43 -16.63
CA ALA A 221 10.24 -11.66 -17.77
C ALA A 221 10.21 -10.49 -18.80
N TYR A 222 9.05 -9.87 -19.00
CA TYR A 222 8.93 -8.67 -19.86
C TYR A 222 9.57 -7.42 -19.23
N LEU A 223 9.42 -7.21 -17.92
CA LEU A 223 10.04 -6.09 -17.18
C LEU A 223 11.57 -6.21 -17.09
N HIS A 224 12.09 -7.44 -17.16
CA HIS A 224 13.51 -7.77 -17.06
C HIS A 224 14.21 -7.99 -18.41
N ASP A 225 13.51 -7.85 -19.55
CA ASP A 225 14.12 -7.95 -20.88
C ASP A 225 14.73 -6.58 -21.29
N PRO A 226 16.06 -6.40 -21.23
CA PRO A 226 16.71 -5.16 -21.67
C PRO A 226 16.52 -4.86 -23.16
N LYS A 227 16.02 -5.83 -23.96
CA LYS A 227 15.68 -5.63 -25.38
C LYS A 227 14.25 -5.10 -25.60
N LYS A 228 13.37 -5.09 -24.58
CA LYS A 228 11.99 -4.59 -24.66
C LYS A 228 11.80 -3.38 -23.75
N THR A 229 12.10 -2.20 -24.27
CA THR A 229 12.05 -0.92 -23.55
C THR A 229 10.63 -0.50 -23.19
N GLN A 230 10.46 0.15 -22.04
CA GLN A 230 9.26 0.92 -21.71
C GLN A 230 9.08 2.00 -22.77
N GLN A 231 7.89 2.22 -23.31
CA GLN A 231 7.65 3.17 -24.40
C GLN A 231 6.71 4.30 -23.96
N ARG A 232 6.97 5.52 -24.45
CA ARG A 232 6.13 6.71 -24.31
C ARG A 232 5.72 7.19 -25.71
N VAL A 233 4.47 7.61 -25.86
CA VAL A 233 3.97 8.23 -27.10
C VAL A 233 3.97 9.75 -26.97
N LEU A 234 4.54 10.43 -27.96
CA LEU A 234 4.49 11.88 -28.15
C LEU A 234 3.52 12.17 -29.30
N HIS A 235 2.45 12.92 -29.05
CA HIS A 235 1.35 13.10 -30.01
C HIS A 235 1.76 13.99 -31.18
N ARG A 236 2.39 15.14 -30.89
CA ARG A 236 2.94 16.15 -31.83
C ARG A 236 1.94 16.99 -32.61
N ASP A 237 0.65 16.66 -32.57
CA ASP A 237 -0.40 17.46 -33.22
C ASP A 237 -1.65 17.59 -32.34
N ILE A 238 -1.46 17.96 -31.07
CA ILE A 238 -2.58 18.28 -30.17
C ILE A 238 -3.18 19.63 -30.59
N LYS A 239 -4.47 19.61 -30.95
CA LYS A 239 -5.25 20.79 -31.35
C LYS A 239 -6.75 20.51 -31.15
N SER A 240 -7.57 21.55 -31.11
CA SER A 240 -9.02 21.41 -30.87
C SER A 240 -9.73 20.60 -31.97
N SER A 241 -9.25 20.62 -33.21
CA SER A 241 -9.80 19.78 -34.30
C SER A 241 -9.47 18.29 -34.17
N ASN A 242 -8.47 17.93 -33.35
CA ASN A 242 -8.08 16.55 -33.06
C ASN A 242 -8.66 16.02 -31.73
N ILE A 243 -9.50 16.82 -31.05
CA ILE A 243 -10.27 16.41 -29.87
C ILE A 243 -11.71 16.16 -30.31
N LEU A 244 -12.08 14.89 -30.45
CA LEU A 244 -13.43 14.46 -30.84
C LEU A 244 -14.34 14.35 -29.62
N LEU A 245 -15.64 14.52 -29.82
CA LEU A 245 -16.67 14.48 -28.78
C LEU A 245 -17.70 13.41 -29.12
N ASP A 246 -17.99 12.52 -28.16
CA ASP A 246 -19.06 11.53 -28.29
C ASP A 246 -20.43 12.08 -27.83
N ASP A 247 -21.44 11.21 -27.82
CA ASP A 247 -22.80 11.55 -27.43
C ASP A 247 -22.91 12.09 -26.00
N LYS A 248 -22.01 11.65 -25.11
CA LYS A 248 -21.91 12.07 -23.70
C LYS A 248 -21.03 13.31 -23.48
N TRP A 249 -20.53 13.94 -24.55
CA TRP A 249 -19.54 15.03 -24.49
C TRP A 249 -18.18 14.61 -23.92
N THR A 250 -17.87 13.31 -23.93
CA THR A 250 -16.56 12.83 -23.52
C THR A 250 -15.54 13.14 -24.62
N ALA A 251 -14.44 13.79 -24.22
CA ALA A 251 -13.35 14.13 -25.12
C ALA A 251 -12.51 12.90 -25.47
N LYS A 252 -12.22 12.72 -26.76
CA LYS A 252 -11.38 11.65 -27.32
C LYS A 252 -10.27 12.26 -28.19
N VAL A 253 -9.02 12.15 -27.74
CA VAL A 253 -7.85 12.59 -28.51
C VAL A 253 -7.64 11.64 -29.69
N SER A 254 -7.43 12.21 -30.87
CA SER A 254 -7.36 11.49 -32.15
C SER A 254 -6.22 12.00 -33.03
N ASP A 255 -5.98 11.32 -34.16
CA ASP A 255 -5.00 11.69 -35.19
C ASP A 255 -3.54 11.47 -34.78
N PHE A 256 -3.16 10.20 -34.67
CA PHE A 256 -1.83 9.76 -34.27
C PHE A 256 -0.82 9.65 -35.43
N GLY A 257 -1.19 10.11 -36.64
CA GLY A 257 -0.36 9.98 -37.84
C GLY A 257 1.02 10.66 -37.72
N LEU A 258 1.12 11.73 -36.93
CA LEU A 258 2.37 12.44 -36.69
C LEU A 258 3.14 11.94 -35.45
N SER A 259 2.54 11.08 -34.63
CA SER A 259 3.06 10.68 -33.32
C SER A 259 4.36 9.88 -33.40
N LYS A 260 5.12 9.89 -32.29
CA LYS A 260 6.37 9.14 -32.15
C LYS A 260 6.45 8.38 -30.83
N ILE A 261 6.93 7.14 -30.90
CA ILE A 261 7.30 6.33 -29.73
C ILE A 261 8.75 6.64 -29.34
N THR A 262 8.99 6.79 -28.04
CA THR A 262 10.33 6.97 -27.46
C THR A 262 10.50 6.07 -26.23
N PRO A 263 11.72 5.58 -25.92
CA PRO A 263 11.95 4.80 -24.72
C PRO A 263 11.73 5.63 -23.44
N ALA A 264 10.80 5.22 -22.58
CA ALA A 264 10.45 5.89 -21.33
C ALA A 264 11.54 5.77 -20.25
N ASN A 265 12.51 4.87 -20.43
CA ASN A 265 13.61 4.59 -19.51
C ASN A 265 14.95 5.26 -19.87
N GLN A 266 15.02 6.07 -20.93
CA GLN A 266 16.22 6.84 -21.26
C GLN A 266 16.28 8.18 -20.50
N PRO A 267 17.47 8.60 -20.01
CA PRO A 267 17.64 9.84 -19.25
C PRO A 267 17.50 11.12 -20.10
N ARG A 268 17.65 11.02 -21.44
CA ARG A 268 17.38 12.14 -22.36
C ARG A 268 15.89 12.14 -22.72
N THR A 269 15.16 13.13 -22.22
CA THR A 269 13.71 13.32 -22.43
C THR A 269 13.36 13.89 -23.81
N TYR A 270 14.32 13.95 -24.73
CA TYR A 270 14.17 14.63 -26.01
C TYR A 270 14.67 13.83 -27.21
N LEU A 271 13.99 14.01 -28.34
CA LEU A 271 14.28 13.41 -29.63
C LEU A 271 14.59 14.51 -30.65
N VAL A 272 15.73 14.44 -31.34
CA VAL A 272 15.95 15.28 -32.52
C VAL A 272 15.07 14.74 -33.64
N SER A 273 14.18 15.58 -34.17
CA SER A 273 13.18 15.18 -35.16
C SER A 273 13.00 16.25 -36.21
N SER A 274 12.59 15.85 -37.43
CA SER A 274 11.97 16.77 -38.38
C SER A 274 10.82 17.51 -37.70
N ILE A 275 10.77 18.83 -37.88
CA ILE A 275 9.75 19.71 -37.31
C ILE A 275 8.43 19.44 -38.04
N VAL A 276 7.41 19.01 -37.30
CA VAL A 276 6.04 18.80 -37.82
C VAL A 276 5.06 19.28 -36.75
N GLY A 277 3.84 19.62 -37.16
CA GLY A 277 2.79 20.09 -36.27
C GLY A 277 2.09 21.31 -36.86
N THR A 278 0.91 21.62 -36.34
CA THR A 278 0.11 22.74 -36.83
C THR A 278 0.70 24.08 -36.36
N PRO A 279 0.86 25.10 -37.25
CA PRO A 279 1.28 26.44 -36.86
C PRO A 279 0.43 26.99 -35.70
N GLY A 280 1.05 27.72 -34.77
CA GLY A 280 0.38 28.21 -33.55
C GLY A 280 0.35 27.22 -32.40
N TYR A 281 0.09 25.94 -32.65
CA TYR A 281 0.12 24.87 -31.63
C TYR A 281 1.51 24.27 -31.43
N CYS A 282 2.37 24.34 -32.44
CA CYS A 282 3.73 23.83 -32.37
C CYS A 282 4.56 24.60 -31.32
N ASP A 283 5.20 23.87 -30.40
CA ASP A 283 6.09 24.44 -29.39
C ASP A 283 7.22 25.24 -30.06
N PRO A 284 7.36 26.54 -29.77
CA PRO A 284 8.41 27.36 -30.37
C PRO A 284 9.81 26.82 -30.11
N SER A 285 10.07 26.25 -28.92
CA SER A 285 11.38 25.69 -28.62
C SER A 285 11.67 24.48 -29.50
N TYR A 286 10.67 23.65 -29.77
CA TYR A 286 10.78 22.52 -30.69
C TYR A 286 10.94 22.99 -32.15
N TYR A 287 10.19 24.02 -32.55
CA TYR A 287 10.31 24.63 -33.87
C TYR A 287 11.71 25.21 -34.12
N ASP A 288 12.29 25.88 -33.13
CA ASP A 288 13.60 26.54 -33.27
C ASP A 288 14.76 25.54 -33.20
N THR A 289 14.64 24.46 -32.41
CA THR A 289 15.76 23.56 -32.09
C THR A 289 15.65 22.17 -32.72
N GLY A 290 14.46 21.76 -33.19
CA GLY A 290 14.17 20.39 -33.62
C GLY A 290 14.11 19.37 -32.47
N ILE A 291 14.20 19.82 -31.21
CA ILE A 291 14.21 18.99 -30.00
C ILE A 291 12.77 18.73 -29.55
N LEU A 292 12.28 17.51 -29.77
CA LEU A 292 10.93 17.09 -29.39
C LEU A 292 10.91 16.46 -28.00
N SER A 293 10.01 16.90 -27.13
CA SER A 293 9.83 16.36 -25.77
C SER A 293 8.35 16.18 -25.43
N LYS A 294 8.03 15.53 -24.29
CA LYS A 294 6.62 15.42 -23.82
C LYS A 294 6.03 16.78 -23.44
N GLU A 295 6.88 17.72 -23.06
CA GLU A 295 6.51 19.08 -22.72
C GLU A 295 6.05 19.88 -23.95
N CYS A 296 6.34 19.40 -25.16
CA CYS A 296 5.80 19.98 -26.40
C CYS A 296 4.28 19.75 -26.52
N ASP A 297 3.79 18.55 -26.20
CA ASP A 297 2.35 18.27 -26.18
C ASP A 297 1.62 19.08 -25.10
N VAL A 298 2.30 19.38 -23.98
CA VAL A 298 1.80 20.30 -22.93
C VAL A 298 1.63 21.73 -23.47
N TYR A 299 2.58 22.22 -24.26
CA TYR A 299 2.47 23.54 -24.90
C TYR A 299 1.26 23.59 -25.83
N SER A 300 1.13 22.59 -26.71
CA SER A 300 0.01 22.49 -27.65
C SER A 300 -1.34 22.41 -26.92
N PHE A 301 -1.41 21.69 -25.80
CA PHE A 301 -2.59 21.67 -24.93
C PHE A 301 -2.88 23.04 -24.29
N GLY A 302 -1.86 23.78 -23.89
CA GLY A 302 -2.00 25.16 -23.42
C GLY A 302 -2.68 26.09 -24.45
N VAL A 303 -2.37 25.91 -25.74
CA VAL A 303 -3.05 26.64 -26.82
C VAL A 303 -4.53 26.24 -26.89
N VAL A 304 -4.86 24.95 -26.81
CA VAL A 304 -6.25 24.47 -26.77
C VAL A 304 -7.03 25.07 -25.60
N LEU A 305 -6.43 25.17 -24.40
CA LEU A 305 -7.08 25.82 -23.26
C LEU A 305 -7.44 27.28 -23.58
N PHE A 306 -6.55 28.03 -24.22
CA PHE A 306 -6.86 29.39 -24.67
C PHE A 306 -7.99 29.42 -25.70
N GLU A 307 -8.02 28.52 -26.67
CA GLU A 307 -9.13 28.48 -27.65
C GLU A 307 -10.47 28.20 -26.97
N VAL A 308 -10.49 27.32 -25.97
CA VAL A 308 -11.69 26.98 -25.19
C VAL A 308 -12.21 28.17 -24.40
N MET A 309 -11.31 28.97 -23.80
CA MET A 309 -11.64 30.16 -23.01
C MET A 309 -12.02 31.36 -23.88
N CYS A 310 -11.30 31.58 -24.98
CA CYS A 310 -11.50 32.73 -25.87
C CYS A 310 -12.61 32.51 -26.90
N GLY A 311 -13.02 31.25 -27.12
CA GLY A 311 -14.00 30.89 -28.14
C GLY A 311 -13.53 31.22 -29.57
N ARG A 312 -12.22 31.26 -29.78
CA ARG A 312 -11.56 31.59 -31.05
C ARG A 312 -10.41 30.64 -31.29
N LEU A 313 -10.23 30.24 -32.55
CA LEU A 313 -9.09 29.43 -32.94
C LEU A 313 -7.79 30.24 -32.86
N CYS A 314 -6.67 29.57 -32.59
CA CYS A 314 -5.38 30.24 -32.42
C CYS A 314 -4.82 30.81 -33.72
N CYS A 315 -5.31 30.33 -34.86
CA CYS A 315 -4.91 30.76 -36.19
C CYS A 315 -6.14 31.24 -36.96
N GLU A 316 -6.03 32.43 -37.55
CA GLU A 316 -7.05 32.98 -38.46
C GLU A 316 -6.56 32.86 -39.91
N PHE A 317 -7.42 32.38 -40.79
CA PHE A 317 -7.14 32.18 -42.21
C PHE A 317 -8.12 32.99 -43.07
N ASP A 318 -7.62 33.65 -44.12
CA ASP A 318 -8.43 34.24 -45.19
C ASP A 318 -8.03 33.58 -46.51
N LYS A 319 -9.00 32.95 -47.20
CA LYS A 319 -8.77 32.21 -48.45
C LYS A 319 -7.55 31.29 -48.38
N ASP A 320 -7.50 30.47 -47.32
CA ASP A 320 -6.42 29.50 -47.01
C ASP A 320 -5.04 30.12 -46.69
N LYS A 321 -4.94 31.44 -46.58
CA LYS A 321 -3.71 32.14 -46.16
C LYS A 321 -3.77 32.48 -44.68
N LEU A 322 -2.77 32.03 -43.91
CA LEU A 322 -2.63 32.37 -42.50
C LEU A 322 -2.44 33.88 -42.32
N ILE A 323 -3.37 34.53 -41.64
CA ILE A 323 -3.37 35.98 -41.39
C ILE A 323 -2.62 36.30 -40.10
N CYS A 324 -2.94 35.61 -39.00
CA CYS A 324 -2.32 35.86 -37.71
C CYS A 324 -2.36 34.63 -36.78
N ILE A 325 -1.47 34.64 -35.77
CA ILE A 325 -1.43 33.67 -34.67
C ILE A 325 -1.70 34.42 -33.36
N LEU A 326 -2.76 34.08 -32.66
CA LEU A 326 -3.26 34.84 -31.50
C LEU A 326 -2.54 34.51 -30.19
N VAL A 327 -1.69 33.47 -30.15
CA VAL A 327 -1.05 32.97 -28.92
C VAL A 327 -0.27 34.06 -28.17
N ASN A 328 0.51 34.89 -28.87
CA ASN A 328 1.24 36.00 -28.23
C ASN A 328 0.29 37.09 -27.73
N THR A 329 -0.77 37.39 -28.48
CA THR A 329 -1.80 38.36 -28.08
C THR A 329 -2.47 37.91 -26.79
N TRP A 330 -2.90 36.65 -26.69
CA TRP A 330 -3.49 36.09 -25.48
C TRP A 330 -2.54 36.13 -24.29
N ARG A 331 -1.27 35.72 -24.49
CA ARG A 331 -0.25 35.76 -23.43
C ARG A 331 -0.04 37.18 -22.89
N ASN A 332 0.08 38.17 -23.77
CA ASN A 332 0.28 39.57 -23.37
C ASN A 332 -0.92 40.10 -22.59
N ARG A 333 -2.15 39.78 -23.04
CA ARG A 333 -3.38 40.17 -22.34
C ARG A 333 -3.52 39.52 -20.96
N CYS A 334 -3.07 38.28 -20.77
CA CYS A 334 -2.97 37.67 -19.44
C CYS A 334 -1.98 38.40 -18.52
N HIS A 335 -0.81 38.81 -19.04
CA HIS A 335 0.20 39.53 -18.24
C HIS A 335 -0.21 40.96 -17.89
N GLU A 336 -1.02 41.59 -18.73
CA GLU A 336 -1.58 42.93 -18.52
C GLU A 336 -2.81 42.94 -17.59
N ASP A 337 -3.22 41.79 -17.04
CA ASP A 337 -4.48 41.60 -16.30
C ASP A 337 -5.73 42.02 -17.11
N ARG A 338 -5.66 41.84 -18.44
CA ARG A 338 -6.70 42.19 -19.41
C ARG A 338 -7.41 40.95 -19.97
N LEU A 339 -7.66 39.96 -19.11
CA LEU A 339 -8.34 38.71 -19.48
C LEU A 339 -9.75 38.96 -20.05
N ASP A 340 -10.46 39.96 -19.53
CA ASP A 340 -11.79 40.33 -20.01
C ASP A 340 -11.82 40.72 -21.49
N ASP A 341 -10.70 41.14 -22.10
CA ASP A 341 -10.67 41.51 -23.51
C ASP A 341 -10.69 40.31 -24.46
N ILE A 342 -10.29 39.13 -23.97
CA ILE A 342 -10.07 37.94 -24.80
C ILE A 342 -11.07 36.82 -24.54
N ILE A 343 -11.73 36.80 -23.39
CA ILE A 343 -12.70 35.76 -23.03
C ILE A 343 -13.92 35.84 -23.94
N PHE A 344 -14.42 34.67 -24.36
CA PHE A 344 -15.63 34.57 -25.16
C PHE A 344 -16.81 35.26 -24.44
N PRO A 345 -17.49 36.24 -25.04
CA PRO A 345 -18.49 37.06 -24.34
C PRO A 345 -19.58 36.24 -23.64
N ASP A 346 -20.04 35.14 -24.25
CA ASP A 346 -21.08 34.29 -23.67
C ASP A 346 -20.60 33.46 -22.47
N LEU A 347 -19.29 33.30 -22.29
CA LEU A 347 -18.71 32.65 -21.12
C LEU A 347 -18.57 33.60 -19.95
N LYS A 348 -18.42 34.92 -20.18
CA LYS A 348 -18.23 35.92 -19.10
C LYS A 348 -19.33 35.90 -18.05
N ARG A 349 -20.56 35.59 -18.45
CA ARG A 349 -21.72 35.48 -17.53
C ARG A 349 -21.84 34.11 -16.88
N GLN A 350 -21.12 33.11 -17.39
CA GLN A 350 -21.15 31.73 -16.90
C GLN A 350 -20.01 31.42 -15.94
N ILE A 351 -18.82 31.95 -16.23
CA ILE A 351 -17.58 31.72 -15.51
C ILE A 351 -17.48 32.61 -14.27
N ASN A 352 -16.93 32.09 -13.18
CA ASN A 352 -16.55 32.95 -12.05
C ASN A 352 -15.09 33.39 -12.16
N GLN A 353 -14.77 34.50 -11.50
CA GLN A 353 -13.46 35.14 -11.64
C GLN A 353 -12.31 34.28 -11.12
N GLU A 354 -12.52 33.47 -10.08
CA GLU A 354 -11.49 32.60 -9.49
C GLU A 354 -11.18 31.39 -10.39
N ALA A 355 -12.23 30.78 -10.95
CA ALA A 355 -12.12 29.68 -11.92
C ALA A 355 -11.53 30.16 -13.24
N LEU A 356 -11.90 31.35 -13.69
CA LEU A 356 -11.30 32.01 -14.85
C LEU A 356 -9.80 32.27 -14.61
N SER A 357 -9.45 32.82 -13.46
CA SER A 357 -8.06 33.13 -13.11
C SER A 357 -7.21 31.86 -13.02
N THR A 358 -7.73 30.82 -12.37
CA THR A 358 -7.05 29.51 -12.27
C THR A 358 -6.89 28.88 -13.65
N PHE A 359 -7.95 28.84 -14.47
CA PHE A 359 -7.91 28.28 -15.82
C PHE A 359 -6.92 29.02 -16.73
N ALA A 360 -6.93 30.36 -16.72
CA ALA A 360 -5.99 31.18 -17.47
C ALA A 360 -4.55 30.97 -16.98
N THR A 361 -4.35 30.80 -15.68
CA THR A 361 -3.03 30.51 -15.08
C THR A 361 -2.48 29.16 -15.54
N ILE A 362 -3.32 28.12 -15.59
CA ILE A 362 -2.95 26.80 -16.12
C ILE A 362 -2.52 26.95 -17.59
N ALA A 363 -3.34 27.60 -18.41
CA ALA A 363 -3.07 27.83 -19.83
C ALA A 363 -1.75 28.59 -20.04
N LEU A 364 -1.52 29.66 -19.26
CA LEU A 364 -0.30 30.46 -19.31
C LEU A 364 0.95 29.66 -18.90
N ARG A 365 0.87 28.85 -17.84
CA ARG A 365 1.96 27.96 -17.39
C ARG A 365 2.31 26.90 -18.44
N CYS A 366 1.33 26.40 -19.19
CA CYS A 366 1.56 25.48 -20.31
C CYS A 366 2.33 26.14 -21.45
N LEU A 367 2.13 27.44 -21.69
CA LEU A 367 2.82 28.21 -22.74
C LEU A 367 4.19 28.76 -22.33
N ASN A 368 4.77 28.29 -21.22
CA ASN A 368 6.09 28.76 -20.78
C ASN A 368 7.17 28.45 -21.84
N ARG A 369 8.05 29.43 -22.11
CA ARG A 369 9.18 29.26 -23.04
C ARG A 369 10.18 28.22 -22.56
N ASP A 370 10.41 28.16 -21.25
CA ASP A 370 11.21 27.11 -20.65
C ASP A 370 10.35 25.86 -20.45
N HIS A 371 10.57 24.86 -21.30
CA HIS A 371 9.81 23.62 -21.27
C HIS A 371 9.91 22.90 -19.91
N LYS A 372 10.98 23.09 -19.12
CA LYS A 372 11.12 22.50 -17.78
C LYS A 372 10.22 23.13 -16.73
N LYS A 373 9.75 24.36 -16.96
CA LYS A 373 8.82 25.09 -16.08
C LYS A 373 7.35 24.79 -16.39
N ARG A 374 7.07 24.08 -17.49
CA ARG A 374 5.70 23.67 -17.83
C ARG A 374 5.21 22.60 -16.83
N PRO A 375 3.94 22.66 -16.43
CA PRO A 375 3.38 21.67 -15.52
C PRO A 375 3.27 20.29 -16.20
N LYS A 376 3.23 19.24 -15.40
CA LYS A 376 2.97 17.88 -15.91
C LYS A 376 1.49 17.73 -16.22
N MET A 377 1.12 16.91 -17.22
CA MET A 377 -0.29 16.64 -17.55
C MET A 377 -1.12 16.18 -16.33
N VAL A 378 -0.55 15.36 -15.45
CA VAL A 378 -1.19 14.94 -14.19
C VAL A 378 -1.48 16.11 -13.22
N GLU A 379 -0.65 17.16 -13.24
CA GLU A 379 -0.90 18.37 -12.45
C GLU A 379 -2.01 19.19 -13.11
N ILE A 380 -1.97 19.33 -14.43
CA ILE A 380 -2.99 20.03 -15.22
C ILE A 380 -4.38 19.42 -15.01
N VAL A 381 -4.50 18.08 -15.05
CA VAL A 381 -5.77 17.37 -14.78
C VAL A 381 -6.31 17.76 -13.39
N LYS A 382 -5.48 17.66 -12.35
CA LYS A 382 -5.88 18.00 -10.97
C LYS A 382 -6.30 19.46 -10.83
N GLU A 383 -5.53 20.39 -11.40
CA GLU A 383 -5.83 21.83 -11.32
C GLU A 383 -7.11 22.18 -12.09
N LEU A 384 -7.39 21.53 -13.23
CA LEU A 384 -8.65 21.68 -13.96
C LEU A 384 -9.85 21.09 -13.21
N GLU A 385 -9.69 19.95 -12.53
CA GLU A 385 -10.72 19.36 -11.67
C GLU A 385 -11.06 20.27 -10.47
N ILE A 386 -10.04 20.86 -9.84
CA ILE A 386 -10.20 21.88 -8.80
C ILE A 386 -10.94 23.10 -9.37
N THR A 387 -10.53 23.59 -10.55
CA THR A 387 -11.17 24.72 -11.23
C THR A 387 -12.66 24.46 -11.51
N LEU A 388 -12.99 23.24 -11.97
CA LEU A 388 -14.36 22.80 -12.20
C LEU A 388 -15.19 22.78 -10.90
N TYR A 389 -14.59 22.29 -9.82
CA TYR A 389 -15.20 22.30 -8.50
C TYR A 389 -15.54 23.74 -8.06
N HIS A 390 -14.58 24.68 -8.12
CA HIS A 390 -14.83 26.09 -7.80
C HIS A 390 -15.91 26.72 -8.71
N GLN A 391 -15.90 26.37 -10.00
CA GLN A 391 -16.87 26.84 -10.99
C GLN A 391 -18.31 26.41 -10.71
N GLN A 392 -18.51 25.16 -10.30
CA GLN A 392 -19.83 24.64 -9.97
C GLN A 392 -20.35 25.25 -8.66
N ASN A 393 -19.45 25.62 -7.75
CA ASN A 393 -19.78 26.15 -6.44
C ASN A 393 -19.95 27.69 -6.39
N SER A 394 -19.50 28.45 -7.41
CA SER A 394 -19.63 29.91 -7.43
C SER A 394 -20.99 30.45 -7.89
N LYS A 395 -21.78 29.67 -8.64
CA LYS A 395 -23.12 30.09 -9.08
C LYS A 395 -24.13 30.16 -7.91
N LEU A 396 -23.75 29.64 -6.73
CA LEU A 396 -24.48 29.83 -5.48
C LEU A 396 -24.12 31.15 -4.74
N HIS A 397 -23.02 31.83 -5.09
CA HIS A 397 -22.49 32.92 -4.27
C HIS A 397 -23.14 34.30 -4.47
N LYS A 398 -23.99 34.50 -5.48
CA LYS A 398 -24.72 35.78 -5.70
C LYS A 398 -26.13 35.85 -5.11
N ALA A 399 -26.66 34.75 -4.57
CA ALA A 399 -28.00 34.73 -3.94
C ALA A 399 -27.97 34.73 -2.40
N ASN A 400 -26.88 34.31 -1.75
CA ASN A 400 -26.90 34.03 -0.31
C ASN A 400 -25.86 34.84 0.47
N LEU A 401 -26.07 36.16 0.54
CA LEU A 401 -25.56 37.02 1.62
C LEU A 401 -26.33 36.82 2.94
N THR A 402 -27.17 35.80 3.03
CA THR A 402 -27.69 35.29 4.30
C THR A 402 -27.71 33.76 4.23
N LYS A 403 -27.01 33.14 5.19
CA LYS A 403 -26.94 31.69 5.49
C LYS A 403 -25.85 30.88 4.78
N THR A 404 -25.19 30.10 5.62
CA THR A 404 -24.06 29.17 5.44
C THR A 404 -24.35 28.04 4.43
N PRO A 405 -23.29 27.42 3.85
CA PRO A 405 -23.37 26.70 2.59
C PRO A 405 -23.90 25.26 2.76
N THR A 406 -24.68 24.78 1.78
CA THR A 406 -25.07 23.36 1.67
C THR A 406 -24.56 22.68 0.40
N PRO A 407 -24.32 21.35 0.45
CA PRO A 407 -23.45 20.61 -0.46
C PRO A 407 -24.26 19.61 -1.31
N TYR A 408 -24.12 19.55 -2.64
CA TYR A 408 -24.84 18.49 -3.40
C TYR A 408 -23.99 17.80 -4.48
N GLY A 409 -22.89 18.38 -4.98
CA GLY A 409 -21.99 17.71 -5.93
C GLY A 409 -20.91 16.82 -5.30
N PHE A 410 -20.49 17.12 -4.07
CA PHE A 410 -19.51 16.31 -3.30
C PHE A 410 -20.12 15.02 -2.73
N MET A 411 -21.45 14.95 -2.69
CA MET A 411 -22.16 13.89 -1.97
C MET A 411 -22.40 12.62 -2.80
N GLU A 412 -22.48 12.73 -4.13
CA GLU A 412 -22.81 11.60 -5.01
C GLU A 412 -21.70 10.54 -5.06
N GLU A 413 -20.42 10.91 -4.86
CA GLU A 413 -19.28 9.97 -4.80
C GLU A 413 -19.43 8.96 -3.66
N TYR A 414 -20.04 9.37 -2.54
CA TYR A 414 -20.19 8.55 -1.33
C TYR A 414 -21.63 8.08 -1.11
N ASP A 415 -22.52 8.19 -2.10
CA ASP A 415 -23.91 7.76 -1.98
C ASP A 415 -24.04 6.28 -1.61
N TYR A 416 -23.09 5.44 -2.02
CA TYR A 416 -23.03 4.02 -1.61
C TYR A 416 -22.82 3.80 -0.11
N LEU A 417 -22.36 4.82 0.64
CA LEU A 417 -22.19 4.79 2.09
C LEU A 417 -23.37 5.44 2.83
N LYS A 418 -24.31 6.09 2.14
CA LYS A 418 -25.45 6.76 2.78
C LYS A 418 -26.41 5.75 3.38
N ILE A 419 -26.89 6.06 4.58
CA ILE A 419 -27.98 5.34 5.24
C ILE A 419 -29.07 6.31 5.71
N GLY A 420 -30.31 5.86 5.67
CA GLY A 420 -31.46 6.67 6.09
C GLY A 420 -31.48 6.88 7.62
N LEU A 421 -31.89 8.08 8.04
CA LEU A 421 -32.03 8.41 9.46
C LEU A 421 -32.95 7.44 10.20
N LYS A 422 -34.02 6.99 9.55
CA LYS A 422 -35.00 6.05 10.12
C LYS A 422 -34.37 4.73 10.56
N ASP A 423 -33.39 4.22 9.80
CA ASP A 423 -32.69 2.98 10.17
C ASP A 423 -31.81 3.18 11.41
N ILE A 424 -31.21 4.37 11.54
CA ILE A 424 -30.42 4.76 12.71
C ILE A 424 -31.32 4.95 13.93
N GLU A 425 -32.49 5.57 13.78
CA GLU A 425 -33.44 5.76 14.86
C GLU A 425 -33.94 4.41 15.40
N VAL A 426 -34.22 3.44 14.52
CA VAL A 426 -34.57 2.08 14.95
C VAL A 426 -33.40 1.42 15.67
N ALA A 427 -32.18 1.49 15.12
CA ALA A 427 -30.98 0.89 15.71
C ALA A 427 -30.63 1.45 17.10
N THR A 428 -30.87 2.75 17.30
CA THR A 428 -30.52 3.49 18.53
C THR A 428 -31.70 3.67 19.50
N ASN A 429 -32.90 3.17 19.14
CA ASN A 429 -34.17 3.47 19.80
C ASN A 429 -34.36 4.97 20.03
N SER A 430 -34.37 5.71 18.92
CA SER A 430 -34.52 7.16 18.86
C SER A 430 -33.46 7.88 19.72
N PHE A 431 -32.19 7.49 19.60
CA PHE A 431 -31.07 8.08 20.33
C PHE A 431 -31.26 8.10 21.85
N SER A 432 -31.78 7.02 22.40
CA SER A 432 -32.06 6.97 23.83
C SER A 432 -30.78 7.06 24.67
N ASP A 433 -30.86 7.73 25.82
CA ASP A 433 -29.73 7.87 26.73
C ASP A 433 -29.21 6.52 27.25
N TYR A 434 -30.01 5.44 27.22
CA TYR A 434 -29.54 4.10 27.60
C TYR A 434 -28.57 3.47 26.58
N LYS A 435 -28.55 3.97 25.33
CA LYS A 435 -27.59 3.57 24.28
C LYS A 435 -26.39 4.51 24.19
N LEU A 436 -26.30 5.53 25.04
CA LEU A 436 -25.24 6.52 24.98
C LEU A 436 -23.91 5.98 25.50
N VAL A 437 -22.88 5.96 24.66
CA VAL A 437 -21.53 5.46 24.97
C VAL A 437 -20.59 6.59 25.40
N ALA A 438 -20.69 7.74 24.75
CA ALA A 438 -19.81 8.86 25.02
C ALA A 438 -20.46 10.22 24.71
N ARG A 439 -20.02 11.24 25.45
CA ARG A 439 -20.28 12.66 25.19
C ARG A 439 -18.95 13.34 24.93
N GLY A 440 -18.75 13.90 23.74
CA GLY A 440 -17.55 14.64 23.37
C GLY A 440 -17.87 16.06 22.90
N GLY A 441 -16.84 16.90 22.73
CA GLY A 441 -16.99 18.28 22.26
C GLY A 441 -17.60 18.42 20.86
N PHE A 442 -17.56 17.35 20.05
CA PHE A 442 -18.08 17.32 18.69
C PHE A 442 -19.42 16.57 18.55
N GLY A 443 -19.98 16.01 19.63
CA GLY A 443 -21.23 15.27 19.56
C GLY A 443 -21.38 14.14 20.57
N LYS A 444 -22.48 13.38 20.43
CA LYS A 444 -22.82 12.21 21.25
C LYS A 444 -22.61 10.93 20.43
N VAL A 445 -22.08 9.88 21.07
CA VAL A 445 -21.88 8.57 20.44
C VAL A 445 -22.85 7.57 21.05
N TYR A 446 -23.64 6.90 20.21
CA TYR A 446 -24.62 5.88 20.62
C TYR A 446 -24.24 4.51 20.06
N ILE A 447 -24.60 3.43 20.74
CA ILE A 447 -24.44 2.06 20.24
C ILE A 447 -25.78 1.53 19.74
N GLY A 448 -25.77 0.76 18.65
CA GLY A 448 -26.99 0.13 18.13
C GLY A 448 -26.69 -1.01 17.15
N GLU A 449 -27.70 -1.84 16.91
CA GLU A 449 -27.59 -2.93 15.92
C GLU A 449 -28.12 -2.45 14.57
N LEU A 450 -27.29 -2.55 13.55
CA LEU A 450 -27.62 -2.17 12.18
C LEU A 450 -27.65 -3.39 11.27
N SER A 451 -28.71 -3.52 10.46
CA SER A 451 -28.82 -4.61 9.48
C SER A 451 -28.10 -4.21 8.19
N LEU A 452 -26.93 -4.77 7.94
CA LEU A 452 -26.13 -4.56 6.72
C LEU A 452 -26.27 -5.76 5.78
N LEU A 453 -25.80 -5.64 4.52
CA LEU A 453 -25.87 -6.69 3.47
C LEU A 453 -25.27 -8.06 3.88
N GLY A 454 -24.53 -8.15 5.00
CA GLY A 454 -23.96 -9.36 5.56
C GLY A 454 -24.52 -9.82 6.92
N GLY A 455 -25.60 -9.19 7.43
CA GLY A 455 -26.22 -9.52 8.72
C GLY A 455 -26.35 -8.32 9.67
N LYS A 456 -26.84 -8.59 10.88
CA LYS A 456 -26.90 -7.58 11.96
C LYS A 456 -25.52 -7.40 12.59
N SER A 457 -25.04 -6.17 12.65
CA SER A 457 -23.77 -5.81 13.27
C SER A 457 -23.97 -4.74 14.33
N LEU A 458 -23.25 -4.85 15.44
CA LEU A 458 -23.20 -3.82 16.47
C LEU A 458 -22.29 -2.68 16.03
N VAL A 459 -22.83 -1.47 15.91
CA VAL A 459 -22.13 -0.30 15.38
C VAL A 459 -22.25 0.90 16.31
N CYS A 460 -21.33 1.85 16.15
CA CYS A 460 -21.28 3.08 16.91
C CYS A 460 -21.71 4.26 16.03
N PHE A 461 -22.68 5.06 16.50
CA PHE A 461 -23.27 6.21 15.81
C PHE A 461 -22.82 7.52 16.47
N LYS A 462 -21.90 8.25 15.84
CA LYS A 462 -21.45 9.57 16.29
C LYS A 462 -22.35 10.65 15.68
N ARG A 463 -23.32 11.13 16.46
CA ARG A 463 -24.23 12.21 16.12
C ARG A 463 -23.58 13.54 16.47
N LEU A 464 -23.23 14.33 15.45
CA LEU A 464 -22.49 15.58 15.63
C LEU A 464 -23.39 16.70 16.15
N ASP A 465 -22.85 17.52 17.05
CA ASP A 465 -23.57 18.67 17.60
C ASP A 465 -23.43 19.90 16.69
N ARG A 466 -24.56 20.41 16.19
CA ARG A 466 -24.59 21.56 15.27
C ARG A 466 -24.82 22.90 15.97
N ARG A 467 -24.96 22.93 17.30
CA ARG A 467 -25.33 24.14 18.06
C ARG A 467 -24.36 25.33 17.88
N PHE A 468 -23.13 25.08 17.42
CA PHE A 468 -22.09 26.10 17.21
C PHE A 468 -21.63 26.28 15.74
N GLY A 469 -22.32 25.67 14.76
CA GLY A 469 -22.01 25.86 13.33
C GLY A 469 -20.72 25.20 12.80
N GLN A 470 -19.93 24.54 13.66
CA GLN A 470 -18.70 23.80 13.36
C GLN A 470 -18.95 22.27 13.25
N GLY A 471 -20.07 21.85 12.67
CA GLY A 471 -20.40 20.42 12.55
C GLY A 471 -20.25 19.88 11.13
N ASP A 472 -20.54 20.72 10.13
CA ASP A 472 -20.67 20.28 8.73
C ASP A 472 -19.31 20.09 8.05
N VAL A 473 -18.31 20.93 8.33
CA VAL A 473 -16.96 20.82 7.73
C VAL A 473 -16.23 19.60 8.29
N GLU A 474 -16.35 19.40 9.60
CA GLU A 474 -15.77 18.31 10.39
C GLU A 474 -16.33 16.97 9.93
N PHE A 475 -17.66 16.90 9.73
CA PHE A 475 -18.35 15.75 9.16
C PHE A 475 -17.75 15.34 7.82
N TRP A 476 -17.69 16.26 6.86
CA TRP A 476 -17.24 15.95 5.50
C TRP A 476 -15.75 15.68 5.41
N LYS A 477 -14.92 16.34 6.23
CA LYS A 477 -13.49 15.99 6.35
C LYS A 477 -13.31 14.56 6.81
N GLU A 478 -14.06 14.15 7.83
CA GLU A 478 -13.96 12.80 8.38
C GLU A 478 -14.49 11.74 7.40
N VAL A 479 -15.61 12.00 6.69
CA VAL A 479 -16.12 11.14 5.61
C VAL A 479 -15.12 10.99 4.47
N SER A 480 -14.59 12.09 3.95
CA SER A 480 -13.61 12.07 2.86
C SER A 480 -12.32 11.36 3.27
N PHE A 481 -11.93 11.43 4.54
CA PHE A 481 -10.70 10.78 5.01
C PHE A 481 -10.91 9.28 5.17
N LEU A 482 -11.89 8.87 5.97
CA LEU A 482 -12.09 7.47 6.34
C LEU A 482 -12.69 6.61 5.22
N SER A 483 -13.23 7.21 4.16
CA SER A 483 -13.54 6.52 2.91
C SER A 483 -12.28 6.10 2.14
N LYS A 484 -11.22 6.93 2.18
CA LYS A 484 -9.98 6.72 1.43
C LYS A 484 -8.96 5.88 2.20
N TYR A 485 -8.80 6.10 3.50
CA TYR A 485 -7.77 5.45 4.32
C TYR A 485 -8.37 4.31 5.14
N LYS A 486 -7.87 3.10 4.91
CA LYS A 486 -8.33 1.87 5.56
C LYS A 486 -7.13 1.10 6.09
N HIS A 487 -7.17 0.76 7.37
CA HIS A 487 -6.12 0.05 8.09
C HIS A 487 -6.70 -0.54 9.39
N GLU A 488 -6.17 -1.65 9.88
CA GLU A 488 -6.70 -2.35 11.07
C GLU A 488 -6.68 -1.48 12.34
N ASN A 489 -5.64 -0.65 12.49
CA ASN A 489 -5.48 0.29 13.59
C ASN A 489 -6.01 1.71 13.30
N LEU A 490 -6.88 1.88 12.31
CA LEU A 490 -7.63 3.12 12.08
C LEU A 490 -9.13 2.85 12.24
N VAL A 491 -9.89 3.80 12.80
CA VAL A 491 -11.35 3.67 12.85
C VAL A 491 -11.92 3.55 11.44
N SER A 492 -12.73 2.52 11.18
CA SER A 492 -13.36 2.33 9.87
C SER A 492 -14.76 2.93 9.83
N LEU A 493 -14.95 3.91 8.94
CA LEU A 493 -16.27 4.40 8.55
C LEU A 493 -17.00 3.31 7.74
N LEU A 494 -18.18 2.92 8.23
CA LEU A 494 -19.09 1.97 7.59
C LEU A 494 -20.11 2.70 6.72
N ASN A 495 -20.78 3.70 7.30
CA ASN A 495 -21.85 4.46 6.68
C ASN A 495 -21.88 5.88 7.24
N PHE A 496 -22.66 6.76 6.62
CA PHE A 496 -23.02 8.04 7.20
C PHE A 496 -24.48 8.40 6.90
N CYS A 497 -25.07 9.22 7.77
CA CYS A 497 -26.37 9.83 7.54
C CYS A 497 -26.20 11.34 7.42
N ASP A 498 -26.75 11.86 6.34
CA ASP A 498 -26.85 13.26 6.00
C ASP A 498 -28.30 13.54 5.60
N ASP A 499 -29.16 13.62 6.61
CA ASP A 499 -30.58 13.91 6.43
C ASP A 499 -30.90 15.23 7.13
N SER A 500 -31.27 16.24 6.33
CA SER A 500 -31.78 17.55 6.74
C SER A 500 -30.97 18.24 7.85
N HIS A 501 -31.23 17.90 9.12
CA HIS A 501 -30.59 18.47 10.30
C HIS A 501 -29.54 17.57 10.98
N GLU A 502 -29.49 16.28 10.64
CA GLU A 502 -28.64 15.29 11.30
C GLU A 502 -27.36 15.02 10.52
N ARG A 503 -26.25 14.91 11.26
CA ARG A 503 -24.93 14.52 10.76
C ARG A 503 -24.44 13.39 11.62
N ILE A 504 -24.52 12.16 11.10
CA ILE A 504 -24.23 10.96 11.89
C ILE A 504 -23.21 10.12 11.15
N LEU A 505 -22.07 9.86 11.79
CA LEU A 505 -21.04 8.96 11.30
C LEU A 505 -21.24 7.58 11.93
N VAL A 506 -21.21 6.53 11.12
CA VAL A 506 -21.40 5.14 11.56
C VAL A 506 -20.08 4.40 11.43
N TYR A 507 -19.57 3.89 12.55
CA TYR A 507 -18.31 3.17 12.61
C TYR A 507 -18.48 1.76 13.16
N ASN A 508 -17.46 0.92 12.91
CA ASN A 508 -17.23 -0.25 13.75
C ASN A 508 -17.12 0.18 15.21
N CYS A 509 -17.79 -0.52 16.11
CA CYS A 509 -17.88 -0.08 17.48
C CYS A 509 -16.64 -0.49 18.28
N ALA A 510 -15.90 0.50 18.75
CA ALA A 510 -14.84 0.33 19.74
C ALA A 510 -15.49 0.18 21.12
N SER A 511 -15.88 -1.04 21.47
CA SER A 511 -16.67 -1.37 22.66
C SER A 511 -16.05 -0.91 23.97
N ARG A 512 -14.72 -0.83 24.06
CA ARG A 512 -14.00 -0.34 25.25
C ARG A 512 -13.88 1.18 25.28
N GLY A 513 -14.21 1.88 24.20
CA GLY A 513 -14.09 3.33 24.13
C GLY A 513 -12.63 3.79 24.06
N SER A 514 -12.31 4.94 24.65
CA SER A 514 -11.03 5.63 24.47
C SER A 514 -9.99 5.26 25.54
N LEU A 515 -8.71 5.29 25.15
CA LEU A 515 -7.56 4.87 25.96
C LEU A 515 -7.37 5.72 27.23
N ASP A 516 -7.69 7.00 27.18
CA ASP A 516 -7.61 7.93 28.31
C ASP A 516 -8.36 7.45 29.56
N ARG A 517 -9.43 6.65 29.38
CA ARG A 517 -10.20 6.04 30.48
C ARG A 517 -9.43 4.95 31.24
N TYR A 518 -8.45 4.34 30.59
CA TYR A 518 -7.70 3.19 31.11
C TYR A 518 -6.27 3.52 31.50
N VAL A 519 -5.80 4.74 31.21
CA VAL A 519 -4.42 5.15 31.50
C VAL A 519 -4.08 4.91 32.98
N SER A 520 -4.99 5.22 33.90
CA SER A 520 -4.85 5.01 35.35
C SER A 520 -5.43 3.68 35.85
N ASP A 521 -5.85 2.78 34.96
CA ASP A 521 -6.43 1.49 35.34
C ASP A 521 -5.32 0.45 35.62
N PRO A 522 -5.27 -0.14 36.83
CA PRO A 522 -4.32 -1.21 37.17
C PRO A 522 -4.56 -2.52 36.40
N GLY A 523 -5.77 -2.71 35.86
CA GLY A 523 -6.13 -3.85 35.02
C GLY A 523 -5.49 -3.81 33.63
N LEU A 524 -5.05 -2.64 33.15
CA LEU A 524 -4.34 -2.49 31.88
C LEU A 524 -2.86 -2.82 32.06
N THR A 525 -2.48 -4.06 31.75
CA THR A 525 -1.13 -4.61 31.98
C THR A 525 -0.07 -3.94 31.10
N TRP A 526 1.21 -4.08 31.48
CA TRP A 526 2.31 -3.53 30.69
C TRP A 526 2.35 -4.08 29.26
N THR A 527 2.19 -5.39 29.09
CA THR A 527 2.08 -6.03 27.77
C THR A 527 0.92 -5.48 26.94
N GLN A 528 -0.23 -5.23 27.54
CA GLN A 528 -1.36 -4.60 26.83
C GLN A 528 -1.04 -3.16 26.43
N ARG A 529 -0.42 -2.37 27.30
CA ARG A 529 0.03 -0.99 26.98
C ARG A 529 0.99 -1.00 25.78
N LEU A 530 1.95 -1.92 25.77
CA LEU A 530 2.88 -2.08 24.65
C LEU A 530 2.15 -2.46 23.35
N LYS A 531 1.22 -3.43 23.39
CA LYS A 531 0.41 -3.82 22.22
C LYS A 531 -0.41 -2.65 21.66
N ILE A 532 -1.03 -1.86 22.53
CA ILE A 532 -1.75 -0.63 22.15
C ILE A 532 -0.80 0.35 21.46
N CYS A 533 0.38 0.60 22.03
CA CYS A 533 1.39 1.47 21.44
C CYS A 533 1.87 0.99 20.07
N VAL A 534 2.12 -0.31 19.91
CA VAL A 534 2.50 -0.91 18.61
C VAL A 534 1.41 -0.67 17.57
N GLY A 535 0.13 -0.90 17.92
CA GLY A 535 -0.98 -0.65 17.00
C GLY A 535 -1.11 0.82 16.59
N VAL A 536 -0.94 1.76 17.53
CA VAL A 536 -0.93 3.20 17.22
C VAL A 536 0.26 3.54 16.32
N ALA A 537 1.45 3.02 16.61
CA ALA A 537 2.63 3.27 15.81
C ALA A 537 2.49 2.72 14.37
N ASN A 538 1.86 1.56 14.22
CA ASN A 538 1.57 0.95 12.92
C ASN A 538 0.61 1.83 12.09
N ALA A 539 -0.49 2.28 12.69
CA ALA A 539 -1.41 3.23 12.05
C ALA A 539 -0.71 4.52 11.61
N MET A 540 0.09 5.13 12.48
CA MET A 540 0.78 6.38 12.17
C MET A 540 1.86 6.20 11.11
N ASN A 541 2.58 5.08 11.10
CA ASN A 541 3.54 4.75 10.06
C ASN A 541 2.84 4.59 8.69
N TYR A 542 1.69 3.92 8.64
CA TYR A 542 0.86 3.81 7.44
C TYR A 542 0.42 5.18 6.89
N LEU A 543 0.09 6.13 7.78
CA LEU A 543 -0.29 7.49 7.40
C LEU A 543 0.91 8.32 6.92
N HIS A 544 2.07 8.17 7.56
CA HIS A 544 3.26 8.98 7.29
C HIS A 544 4.04 8.52 6.06
N VAL A 545 4.03 7.23 5.74
CA VAL A 545 4.73 6.67 4.59
C VAL A 545 3.90 6.88 3.33
N PRO A 546 4.38 7.66 2.35
CA PRO A 546 3.72 7.77 1.06
C PRO A 546 3.91 6.44 0.33
N HIS A 547 2.97 5.52 0.52
CA HIS A 547 2.84 4.32 -0.28
C HIS A 547 2.44 4.71 -1.71
N ASP A 548 1.64 3.89 -2.39
CA ASP A 548 1.21 4.11 -3.78
C ASP A 548 0.40 5.40 -4.03
N ARG A 549 0.09 6.13 -2.97
CA ARG A 549 -0.77 7.31 -3.00
C ARG A 549 -0.01 8.61 -3.23
N LYS A 550 1.34 8.66 -3.21
CA LYS A 550 2.18 9.87 -3.39
C LYS A 550 1.86 11.05 -2.45
N HIS A 551 1.11 10.81 -1.38
CA HIS A 551 0.78 11.79 -0.36
C HIS A 551 0.99 11.15 1.01
N ARG A 552 1.51 11.92 1.97
CA ARG A 552 1.58 11.56 3.39
C ARG A 552 0.44 12.25 4.13
N VAL A 553 -0.03 11.66 5.21
CA VAL A 553 -1.04 12.27 6.10
C VAL A 553 -0.37 12.63 7.40
N ILE A 554 -0.61 13.85 7.89
CA ILE A 554 -0.23 14.28 9.23
C ILE A 554 -1.51 14.44 10.05
N HIS A 555 -1.63 13.71 11.15
CA HIS A 555 -2.86 13.61 11.93
C HIS A 555 -3.17 14.89 12.72
N ARG A 556 -2.13 15.50 13.33
CA ARG A 556 -2.16 16.77 14.11
C ARG A 556 -2.92 16.74 15.44
N ASN A 557 -3.53 15.63 15.81
CA ASN A 557 -4.37 15.54 17.00
C ASN A 557 -4.29 14.17 17.69
N ILE A 558 -3.08 13.61 17.76
CA ILE A 558 -2.81 12.37 18.49
C ILE A 558 -2.82 12.65 19.99
N LYS A 559 -3.68 11.93 20.71
CA LYS A 559 -3.84 11.95 22.17
C LYS A 559 -4.58 10.69 22.62
N SER A 560 -4.48 10.34 23.90
CA SER A 560 -5.13 9.15 24.47
C SER A 560 -6.66 9.12 24.28
N SER A 561 -7.35 10.26 24.30
CA SER A 561 -8.79 10.33 24.04
C SER A 561 -9.19 10.06 22.57
N ASN A 562 -8.24 10.15 21.64
CA ASN A 562 -8.44 9.87 20.21
C ASN A 562 -7.93 8.48 19.80
N ILE A 563 -7.47 7.67 20.76
CA ILE A 563 -7.10 6.26 20.55
C ILE A 563 -8.22 5.41 21.15
N LEU A 564 -8.97 4.72 20.29
CA LEU A 564 -10.07 3.85 20.68
C LEU A 564 -9.61 2.39 20.82
N LEU A 565 -10.34 1.60 21.61
CA LEU A 565 -10.02 0.22 21.93
C LEU A 565 -11.22 -0.70 21.62
N ASN A 566 -10.95 -1.80 20.91
CA ASN A 566 -11.92 -2.87 20.64
C ASN A 566 -11.99 -3.89 21.79
N ASP A 567 -12.91 -4.87 21.69
CA ASP A 567 -13.10 -5.93 22.69
C ASP A 567 -11.81 -6.69 23.03
N ASP A 568 -10.96 -6.89 22.03
CA ASP A 568 -9.68 -7.59 22.09
C ASP A 568 -8.49 -6.70 22.52
N TRP A 569 -8.75 -5.44 22.91
CA TRP A 569 -7.75 -4.41 23.20
C TRP A 569 -6.93 -3.93 21.99
N THR A 570 -7.36 -4.25 20.77
CA THR A 570 -6.75 -3.67 19.56
C THR A 570 -7.01 -2.17 19.53
N SER A 571 -5.93 -1.39 19.33
CA SER A 571 -5.99 0.06 19.28
C SER A 571 -6.34 0.57 17.88
N MET A 572 -7.18 1.60 17.84
CA MET A 572 -7.62 2.28 16.62
C MET A 572 -7.48 3.79 16.78
N VAL A 573 -6.72 4.42 15.90
CA VAL A 573 -6.62 5.89 15.86
C VAL A 573 -7.88 6.48 15.23
N SER A 574 -8.40 7.54 15.84
CA SER A 574 -9.66 8.20 15.48
C SER A 574 -9.50 9.72 15.42
N ASP A 575 -10.55 10.42 14.98
CA ASP A 575 -10.64 11.90 14.91
C ASP A 575 -9.66 12.54 13.91
N PHE A 576 -9.95 12.32 12.62
CA PHE A 576 -9.18 12.86 11.49
C PHE A 576 -9.64 14.26 11.05
N THR A 577 -10.45 14.95 11.85
CA THR A 577 -11.05 16.26 11.52
C THR A 577 -10.00 17.36 11.29
N GLN A 578 -8.85 17.25 11.97
CA GLN A 578 -7.75 18.21 11.88
C GLN A 578 -6.63 17.76 10.92
N SER A 579 -6.70 16.52 10.41
CA SER A 579 -5.62 15.91 9.62
C SER A 579 -5.37 16.64 8.30
N LYS A 580 -4.10 16.63 7.85
CA LYS A 580 -3.66 17.27 6.60
C LYS A 580 -3.01 16.26 5.68
N ILE A 581 -3.47 16.21 4.43
CA ILE A 581 -2.85 15.44 3.35
C ILE A 581 -1.78 16.33 2.71
N VAL A 582 -0.53 15.89 2.71
CA VAL A 582 0.64 16.63 2.23
C VAL A 582 1.21 15.89 1.02
N SER A 583 1.42 16.59 -0.10
CA SER A 583 1.95 15.95 -1.32
C SER A 583 3.47 15.80 -1.27
N GLU A 584 4.02 14.83 -1.99
CA GLU A 584 5.47 14.61 -2.10
C GLU A 584 6.25 15.80 -2.71
N LYS A 585 5.57 16.81 -3.28
CA LYS A 585 6.19 17.98 -3.93
C LYS A 585 6.23 19.25 -3.07
N GLU A 586 5.47 19.28 -1.97
CA GLU A 586 5.63 20.31 -0.94
C GLU A 586 6.94 19.97 -0.19
N SER A 587 7.78 20.97 0.11
CA SER A 587 9.18 20.80 0.51
C SER A 587 9.41 19.55 1.37
N GLU A 588 10.51 18.84 1.08
CA GLU A 588 10.84 17.56 1.73
C GLU A 588 10.84 17.65 3.27
N ASP A 589 10.95 18.86 3.82
CA ASP A 589 11.13 19.10 5.25
C ASP A 589 9.85 19.50 6.03
N TYR A 590 8.90 20.27 5.48
CA TYR A 590 7.71 20.74 6.24
C TYR A 590 6.58 21.34 5.38
N ALA A 591 5.36 21.29 5.88
CA ALA A 591 4.19 21.96 5.29
C ALA A 591 3.82 23.20 6.12
N ILE A 592 3.76 24.37 5.50
CA ILE A 592 3.23 25.57 6.17
C ILE A 592 1.73 25.38 6.42
N SER A 593 1.29 25.55 7.66
CA SER A 593 -0.09 25.33 8.06
C SER A 593 -0.48 26.23 9.23
N GLU A 594 -1.75 26.60 9.31
CA GLU A 594 -2.35 27.10 10.56
C GLU A 594 -1.99 26.18 11.71
N VAL A 595 -1.69 26.72 12.90
CA VAL A 595 -1.41 25.92 14.10
C VAL A 595 -2.72 25.42 14.68
N VAL A 596 -2.94 24.10 14.64
CA VAL A 596 -4.09 23.43 15.29
C VAL A 596 -3.58 22.21 16.05
N GLY A 597 -4.25 21.85 17.13
CA GLY A 597 -3.92 20.69 17.95
C GLY A 597 -4.40 20.84 19.38
N THR A 598 -4.28 19.78 20.17
CA THR A 598 -4.64 19.83 21.60
C THR A 598 -3.46 20.34 22.43
N ASN A 599 -3.70 21.35 23.28
CA ASN A 599 -2.67 21.90 24.17
C ASN A 599 -2.09 20.80 25.08
N GLY A 600 -0.76 20.76 25.22
CA GLY A 600 -0.03 19.71 25.94
C GLY A 600 0.42 18.52 25.09
N TYR A 601 -0.15 18.32 23.90
CA TYR A 601 0.27 17.30 22.92
C TYR A 601 0.92 17.91 21.68
N CYS A 602 0.57 19.16 21.36
CA CYS A 602 1.06 19.85 20.18
C CYS A 602 2.58 20.07 20.23
N ASP A 603 3.24 19.82 19.10
CA ASP A 603 4.69 20.01 18.93
C ASP A 603 5.07 21.49 19.13
N PRO A 604 5.97 21.80 20.08
CA PRO A 604 6.36 23.17 20.38
C PRO A 604 6.97 23.88 19.17
N LEU A 605 7.75 23.19 18.34
CA LEU A 605 8.36 23.81 17.15
C LEU A 605 7.31 24.15 16.10
N TYR A 606 6.30 23.29 15.94
CA TYR A 606 5.16 23.57 15.06
C TYR A 606 4.32 24.75 15.59
N MET A 607 4.10 24.83 16.91
CA MET A 607 3.41 25.97 17.51
C MET A 607 4.17 27.29 17.32
N GLU A 608 5.51 27.26 17.44
CA GLU A 608 6.36 28.44 17.28
C GLU A 608 6.49 28.89 15.81
N THR A 609 6.60 27.94 14.88
CA THR A 609 7.00 28.23 13.48
C THR A 609 5.88 28.10 12.45
N GLY A 610 4.78 27.40 12.77
CA GLY A 610 3.74 27.02 11.80
C GLY A 610 4.17 25.93 10.81
N ASN A 611 5.39 25.39 10.96
CA ASN A 611 5.94 24.35 10.09
C ASN A 611 5.50 22.97 10.58
N LEU A 612 4.52 22.40 9.88
CA LEU A 612 3.97 21.09 10.22
C LEU A 612 4.77 19.97 9.56
N THR A 613 5.17 18.96 10.35
CA THR A 613 5.86 17.77 9.83
C THR A 613 5.28 16.48 10.40
N LYS A 614 5.71 15.33 9.84
CA LYS A 614 5.33 14.01 10.37
C LYS A 614 5.90 13.79 11.78
N GLU A 615 7.03 14.43 12.09
CA GLU A 615 7.66 14.44 13.41
C GLU A 615 6.84 15.23 14.46
N SER A 616 5.89 16.08 14.05
CA SER A 616 4.95 16.71 14.97
C SER A 616 3.94 15.70 15.55
N ASP A 617 3.53 14.70 14.76
CA ASP A 617 2.73 13.57 15.24
C ASP A 617 3.57 12.64 16.14
N VAL A 618 4.87 12.46 15.84
CA VAL A 618 5.79 11.69 16.69
C VAL A 618 5.88 12.33 18.08
N TYR A 619 6.00 13.66 18.16
CA TYR A 619 5.99 14.38 19.43
C TYR A 619 4.70 14.13 20.21
N SER A 620 3.55 14.30 19.53
CA SER A 620 2.23 14.07 20.14
C SER A 620 2.09 12.64 20.68
N PHE A 621 2.60 11.65 19.96
CA PHE A 621 2.62 10.26 20.41
C PHE A 621 3.59 10.03 21.58
N GLY A 622 4.74 10.71 21.61
CA GLY A 622 5.65 10.70 22.75
C GLY A 622 4.99 11.13 24.07
N VAL A 623 4.06 12.09 24.02
CA VAL A 623 3.26 12.47 25.19
C VAL A 623 2.37 11.30 25.64
N VAL A 624 1.67 10.64 24.71
CA VAL A 624 0.84 9.46 25.01
C VAL A 624 1.65 8.32 25.61
N LEU A 625 2.89 8.09 25.14
CA LEU A 625 3.79 7.09 25.72
C LEU A 625 4.08 7.38 27.20
N PHE A 626 4.32 8.64 27.56
CA PHE A 626 4.47 9.03 28.96
C PHE A 626 3.18 8.91 29.77
N GLU A 627 2.01 9.21 29.18
CA GLU A 627 0.73 8.98 29.86
C GLU A 627 0.58 7.52 30.27
N LEU A 628 0.89 6.59 29.36
CA LEU A 628 0.81 5.15 29.61
C LEU A 628 1.87 4.65 30.60
N LEU A 629 3.08 5.23 30.59
CA LEU A 629 4.12 4.89 31.56
C LEU A 629 3.78 5.35 32.97
N CYS A 630 3.27 6.57 33.10
CA CYS A 630 2.98 7.22 34.38
C CYS A 630 1.59 6.91 34.92
N GLY A 631 0.71 6.34 34.09
CA GLY A 631 -0.68 6.10 34.41
C GLY A 631 -1.44 7.39 34.73
N ARG A 632 -1.08 8.50 34.08
CA ARG A 632 -1.68 9.84 34.29
C ARG A 632 -1.78 10.60 32.97
N LEU A 633 -2.87 11.33 32.76
CA LEU A 633 -3.01 12.22 31.60
C LEU A 633 -2.05 13.41 31.69
N CYS A 634 -1.57 13.89 30.55
CA CYS A 634 -0.62 15.01 30.45
C CYS A 634 -1.24 16.33 30.98
N THR A 635 -2.54 16.50 30.76
CA THR A 635 -3.28 17.69 31.18
C THR A 635 -3.93 17.46 32.54
N ILE A 636 -3.74 18.42 33.45
CA ILE A 636 -4.37 18.44 34.77
C ILE A 636 -5.11 19.75 34.97
N TYR A 637 -6.34 19.70 35.48
CA TYR A 637 -7.09 20.90 35.85
C TYR A 637 -7.00 21.10 37.35
N ARG A 638 -6.35 22.17 37.79
CA ARG A 638 -6.31 22.60 39.21
C ARG A 638 -6.86 24.02 39.30
N ASN A 639 -7.85 24.25 40.16
CA ASN A 639 -8.46 25.57 40.35
C ASN A 639 -8.94 26.27 39.05
N ARG A 640 -9.43 25.48 38.07
CA ARG A 640 -9.80 25.94 36.70
C ARG A 640 -8.63 26.41 35.82
N GLU A 641 -7.39 26.29 36.29
CA GLU A 641 -6.19 26.48 35.47
C GLU A 641 -5.70 25.15 34.91
N LEU A 642 -5.25 25.20 33.65
CA LEU A 642 -4.67 24.06 32.94
C LEU A 642 -3.18 23.94 33.29
N GLY A 643 -2.80 22.86 33.96
CA GLY A 643 -1.40 22.47 34.19
C GLY A 643 -0.98 21.33 33.26
N LEU A 644 0.33 21.28 32.95
CA LEU A 644 0.94 20.23 32.14
C LEU A 644 1.93 19.41 32.97
N LEU A 645 1.82 18.08 32.94
CA LEU A 645 2.74 17.17 33.62
C LEU A 645 4.02 16.90 32.82
N LEU A 646 3.99 17.11 31.50
CA LEU A 646 5.08 16.80 30.58
C LEU A 646 6.45 17.39 31.01
N PRO A 647 6.58 18.67 31.41
CA PRO A 647 7.86 19.21 31.87
C PRO A 647 8.40 18.50 33.10
N THR A 648 7.51 18.06 33.99
CA THR A 648 7.89 17.29 35.17
C THR A 648 8.42 15.92 34.75
N TRP A 649 7.71 15.19 33.91
CA TRP A 649 8.15 13.87 33.43
C TRP A 649 9.52 13.91 32.75
N LEU A 650 9.76 14.89 31.88
CA LEU A 650 11.05 15.08 31.22
C LEU A 650 12.18 15.35 32.22
N ARG A 651 11.92 16.14 33.26
CA ARG A 651 12.90 16.38 34.34
C ARG A 651 13.26 15.09 35.07
N TYR A 652 12.26 14.30 35.48
CA TYR A 652 12.48 13.03 36.18
C TYR A 652 13.23 12.00 35.32
N TYR A 653 12.95 11.96 34.01
CA TYR A 653 13.74 11.15 33.07
C TYR A 653 15.21 11.57 33.05
N ASN A 654 15.48 12.87 32.87
CA ASN A 654 16.84 13.41 32.81
C ASN A 654 17.62 13.20 34.13
N GLU A 655 16.94 13.29 35.26
CA GLU A 655 17.52 13.04 36.60
C GLU A 655 17.69 11.54 36.92
N LYS A 656 17.32 10.62 36.00
CA LYS A 656 17.32 9.17 36.20
C LYS A 656 16.43 8.72 37.37
N ARG A 657 15.32 9.41 37.59
CA ARG A 657 14.34 9.18 38.67
C ARG A 657 12.99 8.67 38.13
N LEU A 658 13.01 7.93 37.02
CA LEU A 658 11.79 7.40 36.40
C LEU A 658 10.95 6.56 37.35
N ASP A 659 11.61 5.81 38.23
CA ASP A 659 10.99 4.97 39.27
C ASP A 659 10.00 5.68 40.19
N GLU A 660 10.06 7.01 40.29
CA GLU A 660 9.16 7.84 41.10
C GLU A 660 7.89 8.27 40.35
N ILE A 661 7.88 8.16 39.03
CA ILE A 661 6.76 8.60 38.19
C ILE A 661 6.07 7.46 37.44
N ILE A 662 6.68 6.27 37.38
CA ILE A 662 6.06 5.06 36.83
C ILE A 662 4.81 4.72 37.62
N PHE A 663 3.76 4.27 36.91
CA PHE A 663 2.52 3.84 37.55
C PHE A 663 2.80 2.68 38.53
N PRO A 664 2.52 2.82 39.83
CA PRO A 664 2.99 1.87 40.85
C PRO A 664 2.62 0.41 40.58
N ASP A 665 1.41 0.15 40.08
CA ASP A 665 0.89 -1.19 39.81
C ASP A 665 1.56 -1.92 38.63
N LEU A 666 2.37 -1.19 37.83
CA LEU A 666 3.17 -1.77 36.75
C LEU A 666 4.58 -2.18 37.21
N LYS A 667 5.13 -1.52 38.23
CA LYS A 667 6.57 -1.55 38.54
C LYS A 667 7.14 -2.95 38.73
N GLU A 668 6.43 -3.82 39.45
CA GLU A 668 6.86 -5.20 39.72
C GLU A 668 6.62 -6.17 38.55
N LYS A 669 5.82 -5.75 37.55
CA LYS A 669 5.40 -6.58 36.41
C LYS A 669 6.15 -6.23 35.12
N MET A 670 7.08 -5.27 35.17
CA MET A 670 7.82 -4.78 34.02
C MET A 670 9.21 -5.38 33.95
N ASP A 671 9.57 -5.91 32.78
CA ASP A 671 10.95 -6.21 32.45
C ASP A 671 11.79 -4.92 32.38
N SER A 672 12.99 -4.96 32.96
CA SER A 672 13.88 -3.80 33.02
C SER A 672 14.41 -3.41 31.64
N CYS A 673 14.66 -4.37 30.74
CA CYS A 673 15.07 -4.06 29.36
C CYS A 673 13.92 -3.44 28.58
N SER A 674 12.71 -4.00 28.69
CA SER A 674 11.48 -3.46 28.09
C SER A 674 11.23 -2.01 28.53
N LEU A 675 11.30 -1.74 29.84
CA LEU A 675 11.16 -0.40 30.40
C LEU A 675 12.19 0.58 29.86
N ASN A 676 13.46 0.17 29.78
CA ASN A 676 14.54 1.02 29.28
C ASN A 676 14.35 1.35 27.80
N THR A 677 14.03 0.35 26.98
CA THR A 677 13.72 0.53 25.56
C THR A 677 12.54 1.51 25.37
N PHE A 678 11.44 1.29 26.12
CA PHE A 678 10.23 2.11 26.03
C PHE A 678 10.46 3.56 26.48
N SER A 679 11.03 3.76 27.68
CA SER A 679 11.22 5.10 28.25
C SER A 679 12.22 5.92 27.44
N SER A 680 13.29 5.30 26.94
CA SER A 680 14.24 5.94 26.04
C SER A 680 13.58 6.39 24.74
N LEU A 681 12.73 5.54 24.16
CA LEU A 681 11.97 5.87 22.96
C LEU A 681 11.00 7.03 23.20
N ALA A 682 10.23 6.99 24.29
CA ALA A 682 9.27 8.03 24.65
C ALA A 682 9.94 9.39 24.80
N TYR A 683 11.10 9.43 25.48
CA TYR A 683 11.90 10.64 25.63
C TYR A 683 12.44 11.16 24.30
N ARG A 684 12.95 10.27 23.41
CA ARG A 684 13.43 10.65 22.08
C ARG A 684 12.34 11.23 21.18
N CYS A 685 11.09 10.75 21.30
CA CYS A 685 9.96 11.32 20.57
C CYS A 685 9.69 12.79 20.95
N LEU A 686 10.08 13.20 22.15
CA LEU A 686 9.82 14.54 22.72
C LEU A 686 11.00 15.52 22.58
N LYS A 687 12.02 15.19 21.78
CA LYS A 687 13.13 16.11 21.50
C LYS A 687 12.63 17.40 20.86
N LYS A 688 13.27 18.53 21.19
CA LYS A 688 12.88 19.83 20.65
C LYS A 688 13.09 19.88 19.14
N GLU A 689 14.30 19.54 18.70
CA GLU A 689 14.65 19.45 17.28
C GLU A 689 13.99 18.21 16.65
N ARG A 690 13.35 18.41 15.50
CA ARG A 690 12.59 17.34 14.83
C ARG A 690 13.50 16.26 14.25
N GLU A 691 14.73 16.61 13.86
CA GLU A 691 15.72 15.70 13.30
C GLU A 691 16.27 14.70 14.33
N GLU A 692 16.15 15.01 15.62
CA GLU A 692 16.50 14.10 16.72
C GLU A 692 15.37 13.09 17.04
N ARG A 693 14.16 13.35 16.55
CA ARG A 693 13.00 12.48 16.79
C ARG A 693 13.06 11.27 15.85
N PRO A 694 12.72 10.07 16.35
CA PRO A 694 12.66 8.89 15.51
C PRO A 694 11.51 8.98 14.50
N SER A 695 11.65 8.35 13.33
CA SER A 695 10.51 8.14 12.43
C SER A 695 9.50 7.15 13.03
N MET A 696 8.23 7.20 12.63
CA MET A 696 7.24 6.22 13.11
C MET A 696 7.58 4.76 12.79
N ALA A 697 8.31 4.50 11.70
CA ALA A 697 8.84 3.16 11.41
C ALA A 697 9.85 2.67 12.47
N GLU A 698 10.71 3.58 12.95
CA GLU A 698 11.65 3.28 14.03
C GLU A 698 10.93 3.16 15.38
N VAL A 699 9.96 4.04 15.65
CA VAL A 699 9.12 3.97 16.85
C VAL A 699 8.41 2.61 16.94
N MET A 700 7.78 2.17 15.85
CA MET A 700 7.11 0.88 15.77
C MET A 700 8.07 -0.28 16.07
N LYS A 701 9.25 -0.29 15.42
CA LYS A 701 10.26 -1.33 15.64
C LYS A 701 10.78 -1.38 17.08
N GLN A 702 11.02 -0.23 17.71
CA GLN A 702 11.49 -0.18 19.10
C GLN A 702 10.40 -0.61 20.09
N LEU A 703 9.13 -0.31 19.82
CA LEU A 703 8.01 -0.81 20.61
C LEU A 703 7.81 -2.33 20.46
N GLU A 704 8.00 -2.87 19.26
CA GLU A 704 8.01 -4.33 19.02
C GLU A 704 9.12 -5.03 19.79
N ILE A 705 10.33 -4.43 19.84
CA ILE A 705 11.44 -4.95 20.64
C ILE A 705 11.10 -4.90 22.13
N ALA A 706 10.54 -3.80 22.63
CA ALA A 706 10.12 -3.68 24.03
C ALA A 706 9.01 -4.69 24.39
N LEU A 707 8.10 -4.96 23.46
CA LEU A 707 7.05 -5.98 23.60
C LEU A 707 7.64 -7.40 23.63
N GLU A 708 8.57 -7.72 22.73
CA GLU A 708 9.24 -9.01 22.70
C GLU A 708 10.03 -9.26 24.00
N GLN A 709 10.75 -8.26 24.51
CA GLN A 709 11.45 -8.32 25.79
C GLN A 709 10.48 -8.62 26.96
N GLN A 710 9.31 -7.97 26.97
CA GLN A 710 8.31 -8.19 28.00
C GLN A 710 7.64 -9.57 27.91
N GLU A 711 7.29 -10.02 26.70
CA GLU A 711 6.67 -11.34 26.51
C GLU A 711 7.65 -12.47 26.89
N ASP A 712 8.94 -12.32 26.58
CA ASP A 712 9.99 -13.25 27.01
C ASP A 712 10.14 -13.27 28.55
N PHE A 713 10.06 -12.11 29.21
CA PHE A 713 10.09 -12.02 30.68
C PHE A 713 8.87 -12.67 31.32
N GLU A 714 7.65 -12.39 30.83
CA GLU A 714 6.41 -12.98 31.35
C GLU A 714 6.39 -14.51 31.19
N GLU A 715 6.88 -15.02 30.05
CA GLU A 715 7.00 -16.45 29.84
C GLU A 715 8.02 -17.07 30.81
N THR A 716 9.16 -16.42 31.02
CA THR A 716 10.16 -16.85 32.00
C THR A 716 9.56 -16.93 33.40
N MET A 717 8.82 -15.90 33.82
CA MET A 717 8.11 -15.87 35.10
C MET A 717 7.03 -16.95 35.20
N ARG A 718 6.28 -17.21 34.12
CA ARG A 718 5.28 -18.29 34.07
C ARG A 718 5.94 -19.66 34.26
N ILE A 719 7.04 -19.93 33.58
CA ILE A 719 7.78 -21.20 33.70
C ILE A 719 8.36 -21.34 35.10
N GLN A 720 8.94 -20.28 35.66
CA GLN A 720 9.42 -20.28 37.04
C GLN A 720 8.30 -20.60 38.04
N ASN A 721 7.11 -20.02 37.87
CA ASN A 721 5.96 -20.32 38.74
C ASN A 721 5.48 -21.78 38.59
N LEU A 722 5.46 -22.33 37.38
CA LEU A 722 5.13 -23.75 37.14
C LEU A 722 6.15 -24.68 37.83
N VAL A 723 7.44 -24.35 37.73
CA VAL A 723 8.52 -25.06 38.41
C VAL A 723 8.37 -24.96 39.94
N ILE A 724 8.16 -23.76 40.48
CA ILE A 724 7.98 -23.54 41.92
C ILE A 724 6.73 -24.29 42.44
N SER A 725 5.64 -24.29 41.69
CA SER A 725 4.43 -25.05 42.05
C SER A 725 4.68 -26.55 42.08
N SER A 726 5.53 -27.07 41.19
CA SER A 726 5.93 -28.49 41.15
C SER A 726 6.88 -28.85 42.30
N ILE A 727 7.78 -27.94 42.69
CA ILE A 727 8.71 -28.11 43.82
C ILE A 727 8.02 -27.90 45.17
N SER A 728 6.91 -27.16 45.26
CA SER A 728 6.23 -26.84 46.53
C SER A 728 5.68 -28.04 47.34
N LYS A 729 5.92 -29.27 46.87
CA LYS A 729 5.81 -30.53 47.65
C LYS A 729 7.05 -30.85 48.50
N THR A 730 8.12 -30.04 48.47
CA THR A 730 9.30 -30.13 49.34
C THR A 730 9.69 -28.75 49.93
N PRO A 731 10.41 -28.70 51.07
CA PRO A 731 10.45 -27.51 51.92
C PRO A 731 11.15 -26.31 51.27
N ARG A 732 10.52 -25.14 51.40
CA ARG A 732 11.02 -23.82 50.99
C ARG A 732 12.24 -23.43 51.80
N ASN A 733 13.41 -23.41 51.17
CA ASN A 733 14.48 -22.45 51.45
C ASN A 733 15.64 -22.65 50.47
N GLN A 734 15.67 -21.88 49.37
CA GLN A 734 16.90 -21.42 48.71
C GLN A 734 16.58 -20.45 47.56
N ASN A 735 17.43 -19.43 47.40
CA ASN A 735 17.29 -18.34 46.42
C ASN A 735 17.09 -18.85 44.98
N PHE A 736 15.93 -18.51 44.40
CA PHE A 736 15.36 -19.08 43.17
C PHE A 736 15.98 -18.62 41.84
N MET A 737 17.12 -17.91 41.84
CA MET A 737 17.63 -17.23 40.64
C MET A 737 18.59 -18.03 39.74
N ARG A 738 18.93 -19.29 40.02
CA ARG A 738 19.79 -20.10 39.13
C ARG A 738 19.48 -21.59 39.31
N PHE A 739 18.78 -22.21 38.36
CA PHE A 739 18.64 -23.68 38.30
C PHE A 739 19.41 -24.26 37.10
N PRO A 740 20.76 -24.28 37.13
CA PRO A 740 21.54 -25.01 36.12
C PRO A 740 21.34 -26.52 36.23
N ASN A 741 20.96 -27.02 37.42
CA ASN A 741 20.84 -28.45 37.70
C ASN A 741 19.48 -29.05 37.30
N GLY A 742 18.51 -28.25 36.84
CA GLY A 742 17.20 -28.71 36.34
C GLY A 742 16.21 -29.27 37.38
N VAL A 743 14.97 -29.56 36.93
CA VAL A 743 13.84 -29.98 37.77
C VAL A 743 12.83 -30.82 36.98
N LEU A 744 12.21 -31.80 37.64
CA LEU A 744 11.06 -32.54 37.11
C LEU A 744 9.76 -31.72 37.20
N VAL A 745 9.01 -31.66 36.11
CA VAL A 745 7.71 -30.98 36.04
C VAL A 745 6.60 -31.91 35.57
N GLY A 746 5.36 -31.60 35.98
CA GLY A 746 4.16 -32.33 35.56
C GLY A 746 4.07 -33.74 36.16
N ASP A 747 3.97 -34.74 35.29
CA ASP A 747 3.84 -36.17 35.59
C ASP A 747 5.17 -36.84 35.98
N GLY A 748 6.26 -36.08 36.09
CA GLY A 748 7.59 -36.60 36.38
C GLY A 748 8.32 -37.15 35.14
N ASN A 749 7.78 -36.92 33.94
CA ASN A 749 8.36 -37.38 32.67
C ASN A 749 8.98 -36.24 31.83
N THR A 750 8.98 -35.01 32.34
CA THR A 750 9.61 -33.86 31.68
C THR A 750 10.58 -33.18 32.65
N TRP A 751 11.81 -32.98 32.21
CA TRP A 751 12.88 -32.32 32.96
C TRP A 751 13.22 -30.99 32.31
N LEU A 752 13.16 -29.90 33.07
CA LEU A 752 13.47 -28.56 32.60
C LEU A 752 14.73 -28.04 33.27
N SER A 753 15.63 -27.41 32.51
CA SER A 753 16.69 -26.57 33.07
C SER A 753 16.74 -25.21 32.37
N ILE A 754 17.11 -24.17 33.09
CA ILE A 754 17.26 -22.82 32.54
C ILE A 754 18.75 -22.55 32.42
N LEU A 755 19.21 -22.30 31.19
CA LEU A 755 20.61 -21.94 30.93
C LEU A 755 20.91 -20.54 31.47
N GLN A 756 22.19 -20.19 31.62
CA GLN A 756 22.60 -18.82 32.00
C GLN A 756 22.06 -17.74 31.05
N SER A 757 21.76 -18.12 29.80
CA SER A 757 21.12 -17.28 28.79
C SER A 757 19.63 -17.00 29.04
N GLY A 758 19.04 -17.58 30.10
CA GLY A 758 17.60 -17.53 30.38
C GLY A 758 16.76 -18.46 29.49
N LYS A 759 17.37 -19.11 28.48
CA LYS A 759 16.67 -20.01 27.58
C LYS A 759 16.47 -21.39 28.20
N VAL A 760 15.33 -21.99 27.91
CA VAL A 760 14.89 -23.26 28.49
C VAL A 760 15.47 -24.42 27.70
N CYS A 761 16.07 -25.39 28.41
CA CYS A 761 16.37 -26.72 27.94
C CYS A 761 15.27 -27.65 28.44
N GLU A 762 14.65 -28.39 27.53
CA GLU A 762 13.57 -29.34 27.83
C GLU A 762 14.03 -30.74 27.49
N VAL A 763 13.88 -31.68 28.42
CA VAL A 763 14.17 -33.10 28.19
C VAL A 763 12.90 -33.88 28.49
N ILE A 764 12.47 -34.72 27.55
CA ILE A 764 11.25 -35.51 27.68
C ILE A 764 11.63 -36.98 27.76
N SER A 765 11.17 -37.65 28.82
CA SER A 765 11.47 -39.06 29.09
C SER A 765 11.00 -39.96 27.96
N ALA A 766 11.81 -40.96 27.64
CA ALA A 766 11.51 -41.98 26.65
C ALA A 766 10.18 -42.70 26.92
N THR A 767 9.80 -42.87 28.19
CA THR A 767 8.56 -43.53 28.62
C THR A 767 7.29 -42.78 28.19
N LYS A 768 7.38 -41.47 27.96
CA LYS A 768 6.30 -40.63 27.44
C LYS A 768 6.21 -40.63 25.92
N CYS A 769 7.33 -40.96 25.27
CA CYS A 769 7.49 -40.81 23.83
C CYS A 769 7.35 -42.12 23.05
N ILE A 770 7.45 -43.26 23.73
CA ILE A 770 7.43 -44.61 23.15
C ILE A 770 6.43 -45.47 23.91
N SER A 771 5.41 -45.98 23.22
CA SER A 771 4.56 -47.05 23.73
C SER A 771 5.30 -48.39 23.56
N ALA A 772 5.83 -48.97 24.63
CA ALA A 772 6.52 -50.26 24.63
C ALA A 772 6.00 -51.19 25.74
N ASP A 773 5.96 -52.49 25.46
CA ASP A 773 5.47 -53.56 26.35
C ASP A 773 6.46 -53.94 27.48
N SER A 774 7.64 -53.33 27.55
CA SER A 774 8.68 -53.68 28.53
C SER A 774 9.37 -52.44 29.13
N LEU A 775 8.86 -51.98 30.27
CA LEU A 775 9.51 -50.98 31.12
C LEU A 775 10.49 -51.68 32.06
N VAL A 776 11.67 -51.10 32.26
CA VAL A 776 12.64 -51.61 33.26
C VAL A 776 13.01 -50.48 34.20
N HIS A 777 12.86 -50.74 35.50
CA HIS A 777 13.34 -49.88 36.56
C HIS A 777 14.86 -50.06 36.64
N ASP A 778 15.65 -49.00 36.47
CA ASP A 778 17.10 -49.05 36.63
C ASP A 778 17.48 -48.22 37.86
N ASP A 779 18.00 -48.88 38.89
CA ASP A 779 18.38 -48.29 40.19
C ASP A 779 19.77 -47.64 40.17
N THR A 780 20.35 -47.39 38.99
CA THR A 780 21.67 -46.76 38.88
C THR A 780 21.64 -45.27 39.24
N GLN A 781 22.53 -44.87 40.15
CA GLN A 781 22.73 -43.48 40.57
C GLN A 781 23.28 -42.65 39.39
N ASN A 782 22.41 -41.90 38.70
CA ASN A 782 22.66 -40.70 37.85
C ASN A 782 21.58 -40.57 36.76
N LEU A 783 20.30 -40.57 37.16
CA LEU A 783 19.15 -40.49 36.28
C LEU A 783 18.35 -39.21 36.52
N ARG A 784 17.97 -38.50 35.45
CA ARG A 784 16.99 -37.38 35.54
C ARG A 784 15.56 -37.89 35.74
N PHE A 785 15.26 -39.10 35.30
CA PHE A 785 13.94 -39.74 35.38
C PHE A 785 14.01 -41.07 36.14
N SER A 786 12.97 -41.43 36.88
CA SER A 786 12.92 -42.68 37.66
C SER A 786 12.88 -43.94 36.80
N ASN A 787 12.48 -43.83 35.52
CA ASN A 787 12.35 -44.95 34.60
C ASN A 787 13.06 -44.63 33.28
N VAL A 788 13.76 -45.63 32.72
CA VAL A 788 14.37 -45.57 31.39
C VAL A 788 13.87 -46.74 30.55
N LEU A 789 13.89 -46.57 29.23
CA LEU A 789 13.42 -47.62 28.32
C LEU A 789 14.58 -48.56 27.97
N LYS A 790 14.46 -49.83 28.36
CA LYS A 790 15.41 -50.90 28.04
C LYS A 790 14.93 -51.66 26.81
N GLY A 791 15.74 -51.74 25.76
CA GLY A 791 15.36 -52.50 24.57
C GLY A 791 16.50 -52.70 23.57
N GLY A 792 16.52 -53.87 22.93
CA GLY A 792 17.39 -54.12 21.79
C GLY A 792 16.87 -53.37 20.56
N MET A 793 17.70 -52.53 19.94
CA MET A 793 17.35 -51.68 18.78
C MET A 793 17.07 -52.46 17.48
N ASN A 794 16.91 -53.79 17.56
CA ASN A 794 16.89 -54.69 16.41
C ASN A 794 15.64 -54.55 15.53
N ASN A 795 14.52 -54.05 16.05
CA ASN A 795 13.25 -53.96 15.31
C ASN A 795 12.88 -52.54 14.86
N GLY A 796 13.72 -51.53 15.15
CA GLY A 796 13.35 -50.13 14.97
C GLY A 796 12.24 -49.68 15.92
N PHE A 797 12.08 -48.37 16.11
CA PHE A 797 11.06 -47.80 16.98
C PHE A 797 10.69 -46.38 16.55
N THR A 798 9.50 -45.91 16.91
CA THR A 798 9.07 -44.54 16.63
C THR A 798 8.96 -43.77 17.93
N ILE A 799 9.66 -42.65 18.01
CA ILE A 799 9.50 -41.67 19.08
C ILE A 799 8.52 -40.61 18.59
N LYS A 800 7.45 -40.36 19.35
CA LYS A 800 6.61 -39.17 19.17
C LYS A 800 6.79 -38.26 20.37
N VAL A 801 7.27 -37.04 20.14
CA VAL A 801 7.51 -36.08 21.20
C VAL A 801 6.68 -34.84 20.96
N THR A 802 5.95 -34.40 22.00
CA THR A 802 5.24 -33.12 22.03
C THR A 802 5.93 -32.22 23.05
N THR A 803 6.58 -31.16 22.58
CA THR A 803 7.25 -30.18 23.47
C THR A 803 6.24 -29.19 24.02
N GLN A 804 6.45 -28.68 25.24
CA GLN A 804 5.54 -27.68 25.83
C GLN A 804 6.24 -26.41 26.30
N PHE A 805 7.56 -26.43 26.46
CA PHE A 805 8.30 -25.39 27.19
C PHE A 805 9.41 -24.72 26.36
N LEU A 806 9.46 -24.98 25.05
CA LEU A 806 10.45 -24.36 24.17
C LEU A 806 10.22 -22.86 24.04
N SER A 807 11.32 -22.10 24.15
CA SER A 807 11.34 -20.66 23.88
C SER A 807 11.04 -20.39 22.41
N ARG A 808 10.20 -19.40 22.12
CA ARG A 808 9.88 -19.00 20.74
C ARG A 808 11.08 -18.32 20.06
N LYS A 809 11.14 -18.46 18.73
CA LYS A 809 12.19 -17.97 17.81
C LYS A 809 13.61 -18.41 18.16
N VAL A 810 13.78 -19.39 19.05
CA VAL A 810 15.08 -19.97 19.40
C VAL A 810 15.33 -21.17 18.51
N ARG A 811 16.57 -21.30 18.03
CA ARG A 811 17.01 -22.52 17.35
C ARG A 811 17.36 -23.58 18.39
N TYR A 812 16.75 -24.74 18.28
CA TYR A 812 16.95 -25.89 19.15
C TYR A 812 17.63 -27.01 18.39
N THR A 813 18.59 -27.65 19.06
CA THR A 813 19.10 -28.97 18.71
C THR A 813 18.22 -30.02 19.38
N VAL A 814 17.77 -31.00 18.59
CA VAL A 814 17.08 -32.20 19.06
C VAL A 814 18.09 -33.32 19.18
N SER A 815 18.29 -33.81 20.40
CA SER A 815 19.26 -34.85 20.69
C SER A 815 18.65 -36.04 21.38
N LEU A 816 19.07 -37.25 21.01
CA LEU A 816 18.75 -38.48 21.71
C LEU A 816 19.76 -38.71 22.84
N VAL A 817 19.29 -39.03 24.05
CA VAL A 817 20.16 -39.31 25.20
C VAL A 817 20.00 -40.77 25.65
N PHE A 818 21.10 -41.52 25.63
CA PHE A 818 21.10 -42.97 25.89
C PHE A 818 22.42 -43.47 26.52
N LYS A 819 22.41 -44.71 27.02
CA LYS A 819 23.58 -45.46 27.48
C LYS A 819 23.60 -46.84 26.83
N HIS A 820 24.77 -47.48 26.80
CA HIS A 820 24.87 -48.90 26.43
C HIS A 820 25.91 -49.62 27.30
N ASN A 821 25.74 -50.93 27.49
CA ASN A 821 26.59 -51.79 28.33
C ASN A 821 27.87 -52.30 27.62
N GLY A 822 28.23 -51.72 26.47
CA GLY A 822 29.34 -52.18 25.63
C GLY A 822 30.68 -51.54 26.01
N THR A 823 31.79 -52.28 25.88
CA THR A 823 33.16 -51.88 26.27
C THR A 823 33.83 -50.83 25.37
N HIS A 824 33.16 -50.35 24.33
CA HIS A 824 33.74 -49.45 23.32
C HIS A 824 33.01 -48.11 23.30
N HIS A 825 33.51 -47.13 24.06
CA HIS A 825 32.98 -45.76 24.10
C HIS A 825 33.25 -44.92 22.83
N GLY A 826 33.76 -45.53 21.75
CA GLY A 826 34.16 -44.85 20.51
C GLY A 826 33.71 -45.54 19.22
N THR A 827 32.87 -46.56 19.28
CA THR A 827 32.34 -47.24 18.09
C THR A 827 31.22 -46.43 17.44
N HIS A 828 31.35 -46.18 16.13
CA HIS A 828 30.28 -45.64 15.30
C HIS A 828 29.01 -46.45 15.52
N ILE A 829 27.94 -45.80 15.96
CA ILE A 829 26.64 -46.46 16.07
C ILE A 829 25.89 -46.13 14.77
N PRO A 830 25.71 -47.10 13.86
CA PRO A 830 24.91 -46.87 12.68
C PRO A 830 23.48 -46.60 13.14
N PHE A 831 22.85 -45.52 12.65
CA PHE A 831 21.48 -45.16 13.01
C PHE A 831 20.78 -44.56 11.81
N LYS A 832 19.73 -45.19 11.31
CA LYS A 832 18.87 -44.59 10.29
C LYS A 832 17.61 -44.06 10.95
N PHE A 833 17.32 -42.77 10.78
CA PHE A 833 16.08 -42.15 11.29
C PHE A 833 15.31 -41.39 10.21
N LYS A 834 13.99 -41.25 10.35
CA LYS A 834 13.11 -40.41 9.49
C LYS A 834 12.35 -39.38 10.32
N LEU A 835 12.22 -38.14 9.83
CA LEU A 835 11.51 -37.04 10.49
C LEU A 835 10.22 -36.67 9.74
N ASN A 836 9.05 -36.70 10.41
CA ASN A 836 7.78 -36.09 9.97
C ASN A 836 7.47 -36.10 8.45
N GLU A 837 7.68 -37.24 7.79
CA GLU A 837 7.50 -37.52 6.35
C GLU A 837 8.66 -37.21 5.39
N GLU A 838 9.62 -36.37 5.74
CA GLU A 838 10.83 -36.10 4.95
C GLU A 838 11.92 -37.18 5.14
N ARG A 839 12.60 -37.58 4.06
CA ARG A 839 13.67 -38.60 4.08
C ARG A 839 15.02 -37.94 4.38
N TYR A 840 15.41 -37.87 5.64
CA TYR A 840 16.79 -37.62 6.04
C TYR A 840 17.49 -38.96 6.31
N TYR A 841 18.73 -39.13 5.85
CA TYR A 841 19.54 -40.32 6.11
C TYR A 841 20.88 -39.87 6.68
N SER A 842 21.30 -40.45 7.80
CA SER A 842 22.68 -40.41 8.28
C SER A 842 23.10 -41.86 8.52
N ASP A 843 24.22 -42.30 7.97
CA ASP A 843 24.68 -43.70 8.13
C ASP A 843 25.68 -43.85 9.29
N LEU A 844 26.24 -42.75 9.82
CA LEU A 844 27.19 -42.74 10.92
C LEU A 844 27.02 -41.47 11.77
N CYS A 845 26.49 -41.59 13.00
CA CYS A 845 26.51 -40.51 13.99
C CYS A 845 27.49 -40.87 15.11
N MET A 846 28.46 -39.98 15.38
CA MET A 846 29.36 -40.10 16.52
C MET A 846 28.65 -39.55 17.77
N PRO A 847 28.31 -40.37 18.78
CA PRO A 847 27.79 -39.85 20.04
C PRO A 847 28.87 -39.07 20.78
N HIS A 848 28.49 -37.99 21.45
CA HIS A 848 29.35 -37.34 22.44
C HIS A 848 29.03 -37.85 23.84
N VAL A 849 30.08 -38.06 24.64
CA VAL A 849 29.96 -38.45 26.04
C VAL A 849 29.71 -37.18 26.87
N ARG A 850 28.65 -37.19 27.66
CA ARG A 850 28.33 -36.15 28.65
C ARG A 850 29.10 -36.38 29.94
N ASP A 851 29.22 -35.35 30.77
CA ASP A 851 29.91 -35.42 32.07
C ASP A 851 29.25 -36.41 33.05
N ASP A 852 27.96 -36.71 32.86
CA ASP A 852 27.18 -37.69 33.64
C ASP A 852 27.31 -39.15 33.12
N GLY A 853 28.20 -39.35 32.14
CA GLY A 853 28.46 -40.64 31.49
C GLY A 853 27.38 -41.09 30.50
N TRP A 854 26.36 -40.27 30.23
CA TRP A 854 25.38 -40.54 29.17
C TRP A 854 25.92 -40.17 27.79
N LEU A 855 25.49 -40.88 26.77
CA LEU A 855 25.79 -40.58 25.37
C LEU A 855 24.68 -39.72 24.80
N MET A 856 25.05 -38.75 23.97
CA MET A 856 24.10 -37.90 23.25
C MET A 856 24.41 -37.86 21.76
N ILE A 857 23.38 -38.03 20.93
CA ILE A 857 23.45 -37.88 19.48
C ILE A 857 22.51 -36.75 19.05
N GLU A 858 23.07 -35.77 18.35
CA GLU A 858 22.30 -34.72 17.68
C GLU A 858 21.63 -35.30 16.41
N LEU A 859 20.31 -35.13 16.31
CA LEU A 859 19.51 -35.64 15.20
C LEU A 859 19.20 -34.54 14.19
N TYR A 860 18.75 -33.38 14.65
CA TYR A 860 18.26 -32.30 13.81
C TYR A 860 18.21 -30.97 14.55
N GLN A 861 18.26 -29.85 13.83
CA GLN A 861 18.07 -28.51 14.38
C GLN A 861 16.86 -27.82 13.75
N PHE A 862 16.03 -27.17 14.56
CA PHE A 862 14.91 -26.35 14.06
C PHE A 862 14.77 -25.05 14.83
N THR A 863 14.14 -24.06 14.21
CA THR A 863 13.72 -22.84 14.90
C THR A 863 12.30 -23.02 15.41
N SER A 864 12.12 -22.92 16.72
CA SER A 864 10.81 -23.04 17.36
C SER A 864 9.97 -21.79 17.08
N TYR A 865 8.85 -21.90 16.35
CA TYR A 865 7.92 -20.77 16.12
C TYR A 865 6.60 -20.94 16.88
N LYS A 866 6.28 -22.16 17.32
CA LYS A 866 5.09 -22.52 18.11
C LYS A 866 5.51 -22.96 19.51
N LYS A 867 4.56 -22.99 20.45
CA LYS A 867 4.83 -23.51 21.80
C LYS A 867 4.94 -25.04 21.79
N GLU A 868 4.11 -25.67 20.96
CA GLU A 868 4.03 -27.11 20.80
C GLU A 868 4.54 -27.53 19.43
N HIS A 869 5.35 -28.58 19.42
CA HIS A 869 5.83 -29.24 18.22
C HIS A 869 5.65 -30.75 18.40
N ASP A 870 4.98 -31.37 17.44
CA ASP A 870 4.92 -32.82 17.34
C ASP A 870 6.05 -33.30 16.44
N ILE A 871 6.97 -34.06 17.01
CA ILE A 871 8.12 -34.61 16.30
C ILE A 871 8.02 -36.13 16.33
N GLY A 872 7.81 -36.72 15.15
CA GLY A 872 7.92 -38.13 14.88
C GLY A 872 9.31 -38.47 14.36
N ILE A 873 10.03 -39.30 15.12
CA ILE A 873 11.36 -39.81 14.76
C ILE A 873 11.26 -41.32 14.62
N HIS A 874 11.42 -41.84 13.41
CA HIS A 874 11.36 -43.28 13.14
C HIS A 874 12.77 -43.85 13.01
N PHE A 875 13.20 -44.66 13.97
CA PHE A 875 14.45 -45.42 13.90
C PHE A 875 14.24 -46.72 13.14
N LEU A 876 15.08 -47.00 12.14
CA LEU A 876 15.01 -48.22 11.33
C LEU A 876 15.90 -49.34 11.92
N PRO A 877 15.53 -50.62 11.71
CA PRO A 877 16.34 -51.78 12.09
C PRO A 877 17.78 -51.71 11.55
N LEU A 878 18.75 -52.06 12.38
CA LEU A 878 20.14 -52.25 11.95
C LEU A 878 20.31 -53.63 11.31
N LEU A 879 19.98 -53.72 10.03
CA LEU A 879 20.30 -54.87 9.18
C LEU A 879 21.81 -54.91 8.92
N ASN A 880 22.60 -55.44 9.88
CA ASN A 880 23.89 -56.15 9.68
C ASN A 880 24.79 -56.25 10.93
N ILE A 881 24.36 -55.88 12.14
CA ILE A 881 25.16 -56.20 13.33
C ILE A 881 24.81 -57.62 13.80
N ALA A 882 25.42 -58.61 13.14
CA ALA A 882 25.49 -59.96 13.70
C ALA A 882 26.27 -59.87 15.02
N SER A 883 25.65 -60.36 16.10
CA SER A 883 26.17 -60.42 17.47
C SER A 883 26.65 -59.11 18.08
N SER A 884 25.78 -58.44 18.83
CA SER A 884 26.25 -57.74 20.02
C SER A 884 25.21 -57.88 21.12
N SER A 885 25.63 -58.41 22.27
CA SER A 885 24.90 -58.44 23.54
C SER A 885 24.78 -57.02 24.14
N ILE A 886 24.71 -56.00 23.28
CA ILE A 886 24.72 -54.60 23.66
C ILE A 886 23.28 -54.19 23.96
N GLU A 887 23.01 -53.97 25.24
CA GLU A 887 21.76 -53.43 25.72
C GLU A 887 21.84 -51.89 25.68
N TYR A 888 20.81 -51.25 25.13
CA TYR A 888 20.66 -49.80 25.12
C TYR A 888 19.62 -49.37 26.15
N PHE A 889 19.93 -48.30 26.87
CA PHE A 889 19.06 -47.65 27.84
C PHE A 889 18.77 -46.24 27.32
N LEU A 890 17.51 -45.96 27.00
CA LEU A 890 17.11 -44.66 26.48
C LEU A 890 16.52 -43.81 27.61
N GLU A 891 17.15 -42.66 27.88
CA GLU A 891 16.66 -41.68 28.86
C GLU A 891 15.52 -40.85 28.27
N GLY A 892 15.72 -40.33 27.04
CA GLY A 892 14.74 -39.48 26.40
C GLY A 892 15.29 -38.63 25.25
N VAL A 893 14.53 -37.59 24.92
CA VAL A 893 14.88 -36.60 23.88
C VAL A 893 15.12 -35.25 24.53
N GLU A 894 16.28 -34.66 24.28
CA GLU A 894 16.71 -33.36 24.78
C GLU A 894 16.58 -32.28 23.69
N PHE A 895 15.96 -31.16 24.06
CA PHE A 895 15.82 -29.95 23.26
C PHE A 895 16.70 -28.87 23.88
N ARG A 896 17.87 -28.66 23.27
CA ARG A 896 18.85 -27.69 23.77
C ARG A 896 18.93 -26.47 22.85
N PRO A 897 18.83 -25.23 23.36
CA PRO A 897 19.08 -24.03 22.58
C PRO A 897 20.48 -24.04 21.95
N VAL A 898 20.58 -23.76 20.65
CA VAL A 898 21.88 -23.58 19.96
C VAL A 898 22.51 -22.29 20.48
N GLN A 899 23.65 -22.43 21.16
CA GLN A 899 24.45 -21.29 21.57
C GLN A 899 25.32 -20.86 20.39
N TYR A 900 25.04 -19.70 19.81
CA TYR A 900 26.02 -19.06 18.94
C TYR A 900 27.14 -18.55 19.83
N VAL A 901 28.36 -19.04 19.63
CA VAL A 901 29.55 -18.36 20.12
C VAL A 901 29.61 -17.04 19.35
N SER A 902 29.20 -15.95 20.01
CA SER A 902 29.23 -14.59 19.48
C SER A 902 30.66 -14.09 19.33
#